data_AF-A0A1Y1JUQ8-F1
#
_entry.id   AF-A0A1Y1JUQ8-F1
#
_cell.length_a   1.000
_cell.length_b   1.000
_cell.length_c   1.000
_cell.angle_alpha   90.00
_cell.angle_beta   90.00
_cell.angle_gamma   90.00
#
_symmetry.space_group_name_H-M   'P 1'
#
loop_
_entity.id
_entity.type
_entity.pdbx_description
1 polymer ?
#
loop_
_entity_poly.entity_id
_entity_poly.type
_entity_poly.pdbx_seq_one_letter_code
_entity_poly.pdbx_strand_id
1 'polypeptide(L)'
;MIPTSNTLRINAEPLRHRFYTNNLSDNTIIENLREVFPSTNTDINVEMQVPRNRFRYIQATDAANNNYSRTKSYYKFKVFPWTFIKISLDRLNLLALLDRNLTLGETLLSTFLGILVSVFGAVLLYLDFYHDLLALVFCIVMCSCQYSLLKSVQPDAASPTHGFNRVIAYSRPIYFCLLSSIILILHASIAHESYDTAFTVYGVNFTNKNILVCIREFIVNFMLFFPVIFSLGLFPQINTFSMYVLEQIDMFMFGGNAMCSLSASIYCVFRSLMAVIVLYGLAYGGLIEAKSSQHILFSMFCACLIAMSYHLSRSASDFSHIWNIIKKHLWPPDIYREYKKTPKKFNVDDCNCDNKECKGEEYTSVDKKSDNLINDSTDTKEELVDPLPQKLQSTVNARLKSDIILCGLIAVFVFGIHASTIFTILQAELGKVLWCIAGSLGFLLHYIIPQLRKQLPWLCIARPILRAHEYGQYQVRGPAKVMWFERIYVYLCFLERNMLYPLIFLAALTEDSPRIVNKFGALCGSLIVVMCGLRCIRGSYSNQNSQYLILIFTVLLFRYDYKHFHEGFLIDYFLVSILYHRAYELMLKLQFVVTYIAPWQITWGSAFHAFAQPFSVPHSAMLFLQAIISATLSTPLNPFLGSAIFLTSYVRPIKFWERDYNTRRVDHSNTPLSSHLDRNLGADDNNLNSIFYEHLTRSLQHSLCGDLILGRWGPVNQGDCFVLASDYLNCLVHIIELGNGLVTFQMRGLEFRGTYCQQREVEAITEGVEENDGFCCCEPGHLPNMLSANAAFSQRWLAWEVTAAKYVLEGYSISDNSAVSMLQVFDFRKVLITYYVKSIIFYAIRSPKLEDWLTSQTILKALQPIQDRNFVDLDPVFNFNIDEDFDLCVCGMTRNMFFQVYGDWIGYCSEKWGKTVDSNVNSTLVLLCFALSLLGTM
;
A
#
# COMPACT_ATOMS: atom_id res chain seq x y z
N MET A 1 47.25 42.32 34.46
CA MET A 1 48.21 42.96 33.52
C MET A 1 48.44 42.01 32.35
N ILE A 2 48.63 42.55 31.15
CA ILE A 2 48.98 41.82 29.90
C ILE A 2 50.51 41.62 29.87
N PRO A 3 51.03 40.42 29.51
CA PRO A 3 51.65 40.15 28.18
C PRO A 3 51.17 38.79 27.59
N THR A 4 50.72 38.65 26.33
CA THR A 4 51.38 38.67 25.00
C THR A 4 52.26 37.46 24.62
N SER A 5 52.09 37.01 23.35
CA SER A 5 52.91 36.07 22.55
C SER A 5 52.81 34.56 22.88
N ASN A 6 52.96 33.60 21.95
CA ASN A 6 52.61 33.51 20.51
C ASN A 6 52.72 32.03 20.04
N THR A 7 52.23 31.70 18.83
CA THR A 7 52.34 30.38 18.12
C THR A 7 51.52 29.21 18.73
N LEU A 8 50.91 28.28 18.00
CA LEU A 8 50.72 28.05 16.55
C LEU A 8 49.37 27.31 16.38
N ARG A 9 48.47 27.73 15.47
CA ARG A 9 47.30 26.93 15.06
C ARG A 9 47.28 26.75 13.55
N ILE A 10 47.23 25.48 13.12
CA ILE A 10 46.98 25.09 11.73
C ILE A 10 45.48 24.78 11.65
N ASN A 11 44.69 25.67 11.06
CA ASN A 11 43.29 25.38 10.73
C ASN A 11 43.25 24.76 9.32
N ALA A 12 42.67 23.56 9.21
CA ALA A 12 42.32 22.97 7.92
C ALA A 12 40.83 23.21 7.66
N GLU A 13 40.51 24.10 6.72
CA GLU A 13 39.15 24.32 6.25
C GLU A 13 38.77 23.27 5.18
N PRO A 14 37.56 22.67 5.23
CA PRO A 14 37.08 21.80 4.15
C PRO A 14 36.58 22.63 2.95
N LEU A 15 37.15 22.35 1.78
CA LEU A 15 36.91 23.04 0.51
C LEU A 15 35.53 22.74 -0.09
N ARG A 16 34.68 23.76 -0.30
CA ARG A 16 33.59 23.66 -1.31
C ARG A 16 33.10 24.97 -1.96
N HIS A 17 34.00 25.88 -2.34
CA HIS A 17 33.69 26.91 -3.35
C HIS A 17 34.94 27.34 -4.13
N ARG A 18 35.12 26.82 -5.35
CA ARG A 18 35.91 27.43 -6.44
C ARG A 18 35.75 26.63 -7.74
N PHE A 19 34.87 27.11 -8.61
CA PHE A 19 35.12 27.18 -10.06
C PHE A 19 34.52 28.50 -10.55
N TYR A 20 35.15 29.11 -11.57
CA TYR A 20 34.98 30.48 -12.06
C TYR A 20 35.70 31.59 -11.28
N THR A 21 37.02 31.62 -11.47
CA THR A 21 37.77 32.88 -11.62
C THR A 21 38.62 32.77 -12.87
N ASN A 22 38.31 33.56 -13.91
CA ASN A 22 39.33 34.08 -14.82
C ASN A 22 38.85 35.40 -15.42
N ASN A 23 39.61 36.43 -15.07
CA ASN A 23 39.46 37.83 -15.39
C ASN A 23 39.13 38.13 -16.87
N LEU A 24 38.25 39.11 -17.08
CA LEU A 24 38.64 40.27 -17.90
C LEU A 24 38.07 41.53 -17.25
N SER A 25 38.89 42.58 -17.18
CA SER A 25 38.52 43.90 -16.69
C SER A 25 37.88 44.72 -17.80
N ASP A 26 36.79 45.44 -17.50
CA ASP A 26 36.58 46.83 -17.98
C ASP A 26 35.38 47.48 -17.26
N ASN A 27 35.67 48.50 -16.44
CA ASN A 27 34.70 49.19 -15.58
C ASN A 27 34.03 50.40 -16.26
N THR A 28 34.02 50.46 -17.59
CA THR A 28 33.70 51.67 -18.38
C THR A 28 32.30 51.70 -19.02
N ILE A 29 31.48 50.65 -18.85
CA ILE A 29 30.13 50.57 -19.47
C ILE A 29 29.01 50.99 -18.51
N ILE A 30 29.22 50.92 -17.19
CA ILE A 30 28.17 51.14 -16.18
C ILE A 30 27.88 52.65 -15.94
N GLU A 31 28.82 53.55 -16.23
CA GLU A 31 28.61 55.00 -16.03
C GLU A 31 27.70 55.64 -17.11
N ASN A 32 27.71 55.13 -18.35
CA ASN A 32 26.97 55.73 -19.48
C ASN A 32 25.45 55.43 -19.49
N LEU A 33 24.94 54.59 -18.60
CA LEU A 33 23.50 54.28 -18.52
C LEU A 33 22.75 55.11 -17.47
N ARG A 34 23.41 56.09 -16.83
CA ARG A 34 22.82 56.91 -15.76
C ARG A 34 22.34 58.30 -16.18
N GLU A 35 22.58 58.73 -17.42
CA GLU A 35 22.29 60.12 -17.86
C GLU A 35 20.96 60.32 -18.63
N VAL A 36 20.21 59.26 -18.97
CA VAL A 36 19.12 59.40 -19.97
C VAL A 36 17.77 59.85 -19.38
N PHE A 37 17.48 59.66 -18.08
CA PHE A 37 16.24 60.16 -17.47
C PHE A 37 16.42 60.70 -16.04
N PRO A 38 16.09 61.99 -15.78
CA PRO A 38 16.19 62.59 -14.46
C PRO A 38 14.97 62.29 -13.57
N SER A 39 15.19 62.33 -12.25
CA SER A 39 14.17 62.18 -11.22
C SER A 39 13.31 63.44 -11.03
N THR A 40 12.00 63.29 -11.03
CA THR A 40 11.07 64.30 -10.47
C THR A 40 10.17 63.65 -9.43
N ASN A 41 10.38 64.02 -8.16
CA ASN A 41 9.51 63.61 -7.05
C ASN A 41 8.19 64.40 -7.10
N THR A 42 7.07 63.70 -7.13
CA THR A 42 5.80 64.19 -6.58
C THR A 42 5.06 63.03 -5.91
N ASP A 43 4.83 63.14 -4.60
CA ASP A 43 4.20 62.09 -3.80
C ASP A 43 2.74 61.87 -4.23
N ILE A 44 2.45 60.69 -4.79
CA ILE A 44 1.08 60.15 -4.92
C ILE A 44 1.09 58.72 -4.40
N ASN A 45 0.46 58.51 -3.24
CA ASN A 45 0.30 57.18 -2.64
C ASN A 45 -0.59 56.30 -3.52
N VAL A 46 0.02 55.36 -4.26
CA VAL A 46 -0.66 54.26 -4.94
C VAL A 46 0.03 52.95 -4.56
N GLU A 47 -0.50 52.27 -3.55
CA GLU A 47 -0.13 50.88 -3.26
C GLU A 47 -0.63 49.96 -4.40
N MET A 48 0.23 49.65 -5.36
CA MET A 48 -0.12 48.69 -6.41
C MET A 48 0.07 47.25 -5.90
N GLN A 49 -1.06 46.58 -5.65
CA GLN A 49 -1.12 45.28 -4.99
C GLN A 49 -0.55 44.16 -5.87
N VAL A 50 0.53 43.52 -5.42
CA VAL A 50 0.96 42.21 -5.92
C VAL A 50 0.27 41.12 -5.09
N PRO A 51 -0.61 40.27 -5.69
CA PRO A 51 -1.32 39.25 -4.93
C PRO A 51 -0.38 38.09 -4.53
N ARG A 52 0.15 38.16 -3.31
CA ARG A 52 0.76 37.01 -2.63
C ARG A 52 -0.30 35.93 -2.39
N ASN A 53 -0.33 34.91 -3.25
CA ASN A 53 -1.17 33.71 -3.06
C ASN A 53 -0.77 32.95 -1.79
N ARG A 54 -1.42 33.28 -0.67
CA ARG A 54 -1.41 32.49 0.57
C ARG A 54 -2.46 31.39 0.47
N PHE A 55 -2.05 30.16 0.17
CA PHE A 55 -2.87 28.99 0.52
C PHE A 55 -2.80 28.75 2.03
N ARG A 56 -3.68 29.45 2.76
CA ARG A 56 -3.90 29.26 4.20
C ARG A 56 -5.33 28.77 4.39
N TYR A 57 -5.48 27.54 4.86
CA TYR A 57 -6.71 26.92 5.39
C TYR A 57 -8.05 27.39 4.79
N ILE A 58 -8.60 26.61 3.87
CA ILE A 58 -10.01 26.75 3.47
C ILE A 58 -10.91 26.26 4.61
N GLN A 59 -11.24 27.17 5.52
CA GLN A 59 -12.37 27.00 6.44
C GLN A 59 -13.09 28.35 6.62
N ALA A 60 -14.34 28.39 6.15
CA ALA A 60 -15.40 29.34 6.52
C ALA A 60 -15.23 30.84 6.16
N THR A 61 -14.91 31.17 4.91
CA THR A 61 -15.05 32.56 4.37
C THR A 61 -16.27 32.80 3.47
N ASP A 62 -17.20 31.84 3.35
CA ASP A 62 -18.43 31.99 2.54
C ASP A 62 -19.53 32.84 3.24
N ALA A 63 -19.29 33.31 4.47
CA ALA A 63 -20.30 33.98 5.30
C ALA A 63 -20.40 35.50 5.10
N ALA A 64 -19.44 36.14 4.43
CA ALA A 64 -19.27 37.60 4.51
C ALA A 64 -19.64 38.40 3.24
N ASN A 65 -19.91 37.76 2.08
CA ASN A 65 -20.02 38.49 0.80
C ASN A 65 -21.12 37.95 -0.13
N ASN A 66 -22.36 37.85 0.36
CA ASN A 66 -23.52 37.46 -0.46
C ASN A 66 -24.76 38.35 -0.19
N ASN A 67 -24.73 39.58 -0.70
CA ASN A 67 -25.90 40.48 -0.77
C ASN A 67 -26.82 40.18 -1.98
N TYR A 68 -26.98 38.90 -2.33
CA TYR A 68 -28.03 38.43 -3.23
C TYR A 68 -29.06 37.65 -2.42
N SER A 69 -30.34 37.95 -2.61
CA SER A 69 -31.41 37.19 -1.96
C SER A 69 -31.41 35.76 -2.48
N ARG A 70 -31.02 34.80 -1.62
CA ARG A 70 -31.06 33.37 -1.96
C ARG A 70 -32.49 32.99 -2.34
N THR A 71 -32.70 32.72 -3.62
CA THR A 71 -33.93 32.13 -4.13
C THR A 71 -34.14 30.78 -3.46
N LYS A 72 -35.23 30.65 -2.68
CA LYS A 72 -35.58 29.38 -2.04
C LYS A 72 -35.85 28.35 -3.13
N SER A 73 -34.94 27.38 -3.30
CA SER A 73 -35.13 26.27 -4.21
C SER A 73 -36.18 25.31 -3.61
N TYR A 74 -37.26 25.08 -4.35
CA TYR A 74 -38.34 24.17 -3.95
C TYR A 74 -38.25 22.89 -4.79
N TYR A 75 -37.98 21.75 -4.16
CA TYR A 75 -37.99 20.47 -4.85
C TYR A 75 -39.42 19.92 -4.92
N LYS A 76 -39.86 19.47 -6.10
CA LYS A 76 -41.17 18.84 -6.32
C LYS A 76 -41.05 17.34 -6.10
N PHE A 77 -41.30 16.86 -4.89
CA PHE A 77 -41.27 15.44 -4.56
C PHE A 77 -42.58 14.77 -5.04
N LYS A 78 -42.49 13.84 -6.00
CA LYS A 78 -43.63 13.00 -6.43
C LYS A 78 -43.94 11.98 -5.34
N VAL A 79 -45.15 12.00 -4.82
CA VAL A 79 -45.64 10.96 -3.88
C VAL A 79 -46.46 9.91 -4.63
N PHE A 80 -47.27 10.35 -5.61
CA PHE A 80 -47.97 9.51 -6.57
C PHE A 80 -47.72 10.04 -8.00
N PRO A 81 -48.07 9.31 -9.07
CA PRO A 81 -47.83 9.76 -10.45
C PRO A 81 -48.42 11.14 -10.78
N TRP A 82 -49.50 11.51 -10.07
CA TRP A 82 -50.33 12.71 -10.29
C TRP A 82 -50.20 13.79 -9.20
N THR A 83 -49.47 13.55 -8.10
CA THR A 83 -49.37 14.50 -6.97
C THR A 83 -47.94 14.76 -6.52
N PHE A 84 -47.65 16.03 -6.23
CA PHE A 84 -46.33 16.52 -5.88
C PHE A 84 -46.39 17.40 -4.64
N ILE A 85 -45.49 17.19 -3.68
CA ILE A 85 -45.29 18.07 -2.53
C ILE A 85 -44.08 18.96 -2.80
N LYS A 86 -44.21 20.28 -2.59
CA LYS A 86 -43.11 21.23 -2.69
C LYS A 86 -42.35 21.28 -1.37
N ILE A 87 -41.15 20.73 -1.33
CA ILE A 87 -40.29 20.70 -0.14
C ILE A 87 -39.22 21.79 -0.28
N SER A 88 -39.14 22.69 0.70
CA SER A 88 -38.09 23.73 0.77
C SER A 88 -36.83 23.19 1.45
N LEU A 89 -36.18 22.22 0.80
CA LEU A 89 -34.88 21.69 1.20
C LEU A 89 -33.93 21.78 0.02
N ASP A 90 -32.71 22.21 0.29
CA ASP A 90 -31.63 22.27 -0.70
C ASP A 90 -31.33 20.85 -1.24
N ARG A 91 -30.87 20.73 -2.50
CA ARG A 91 -30.70 19.45 -3.19
C ARG A 91 -29.80 18.48 -2.41
N LEU A 92 -28.72 19.01 -1.82
CA LEU A 92 -27.80 18.27 -0.96
C LEU A 92 -28.45 17.84 0.36
N ASN A 93 -29.22 18.72 1.01
CA ASN A 93 -29.93 18.40 2.25
C ASN A 93 -31.06 17.38 2.02
N LEU A 94 -31.74 17.44 0.88
CA LEU A 94 -32.76 16.45 0.50
C LEU A 94 -32.14 15.09 0.17
N LEU A 95 -30.99 15.08 -0.52
CA LEU A 95 -30.20 13.85 -0.76
C LEU A 95 -29.67 13.24 0.54
N ALA A 96 -29.29 14.06 1.52
CA ALA A 96 -28.86 13.62 2.85
C ALA A 96 -30.02 13.19 3.78
N LEU A 97 -31.26 13.62 3.48
CA LEU A 97 -32.46 13.23 4.21
C LEU A 97 -33.09 11.94 3.64
N LEU A 98 -33.03 11.76 2.32
CA LEU A 98 -33.60 10.64 1.57
C LEU A 98 -32.50 9.74 1.00
N ASP A 99 -31.57 9.28 1.85
CA ASP A 99 -30.29 8.67 1.44
C ASP A 99 -30.47 7.61 0.32
N ARG A 100 -29.76 7.84 -0.78
CA ARG A 100 -30.25 7.47 -2.12
C ARG A 100 -29.74 6.11 -2.57
N ASN A 101 -30.68 5.27 -2.99
CA ASN A 101 -30.46 3.95 -3.59
C ASN A 101 -29.74 2.96 -2.66
N LEU A 102 -30.49 2.42 -1.70
CA LEU A 102 -30.24 1.08 -1.19
C LEU A 102 -30.55 0.09 -2.32
N THR A 103 -29.63 -0.81 -2.62
CA THR A 103 -29.91 -1.99 -3.45
C THR A 103 -30.90 -2.91 -2.72
N LEU A 104 -31.62 -3.76 -3.46
CA LEU A 104 -32.58 -4.70 -2.88
C LEU A 104 -31.92 -5.58 -1.80
N GLY A 105 -30.67 -6.00 -2.04
CA GLY A 105 -29.84 -6.71 -1.07
C GLY A 105 -29.56 -5.91 0.21
N GLU A 106 -29.16 -4.64 0.11
CA GLU A 106 -28.97 -3.75 1.26
C GLU A 106 -30.28 -3.55 2.04
N THR A 107 -31.43 -3.40 1.37
CA THR A 107 -32.73 -3.30 2.06
C THR A 107 -33.08 -4.57 2.84
N LEU A 108 -32.90 -5.75 2.24
CA LEU A 108 -33.16 -7.04 2.90
C LEU A 108 -32.22 -7.23 4.09
N LEU A 109 -30.95 -6.87 3.96
CA LEU A 109 -29.97 -6.93 5.04
C LEU A 109 -30.34 -6.00 6.21
N SER A 110 -30.72 -4.75 5.94
CA SER A 110 -31.21 -3.82 6.98
C SER A 110 -32.46 -4.34 7.69
N THR A 111 -33.46 -4.84 6.95
CA THR A 111 -34.67 -5.40 7.56
C THR A 111 -34.35 -6.64 8.40
N PHE A 112 -33.52 -7.55 7.90
CA PHE A 112 -33.08 -8.74 8.63
C PHE A 112 -32.34 -8.39 9.93
N LEU A 113 -31.37 -7.46 9.88
CA LEU A 113 -30.65 -7.01 11.07
C LEU A 113 -31.57 -6.29 12.07
N GLY A 114 -32.53 -5.49 11.60
CA GLY A 114 -33.52 -4.85 12.47
C GLY A 114 -34.42 -5.86 13.21
N ILE A 115 -34.86 -6.92 12.52
CA ILE A 115 -35.58 -8.05 13.13
C ILE A 115 -34.68 -8.76 14.14
N LEU A 116 -33.42 -9.07 13.78
CA LEU A 116 -32.49 -9.82 14.62
C LEU A 116 -32.14 -9.06 15.92
N VAL A 117 -31.93 -7.74 15.87
CA VAL A 117 -31.77 -6.87 17.05
C VAL A 117 -33.02 -6.91 17.93
N SER A 118 -34.22 -6.88 17.32
CA SER A 118 -35.49 -6.91 18.05
C SER A 118 -35.69 -8.25 18.77
N VAL A 119 -35.44 -9.37 18.10
CA VAL A 119 -35.57 -10.72 18.65
C VAL A 119 -34.56 -10.95 19.78
N PHE A 120 -33.27 -10.69 19.55
CA PHE A 120 -32.26 -10.88 20.60
C PHE A 120 -32.47 -9.95 21.80
N GLY A 121 -32.83 -8.68 21.57
CA GLY A 121 -33.14 -7.76 22.65
C GLY A 121 -34.34 -8.20 23.48
N ALA A 122 -35.41 -8.69 22.83
CA ALA A 122 -36.57 -9.24 23.53
C ALA A 122 -36.23 -10.50 24.35
N VAL A 123 -35.41 -11.40 23.81
CA VAL A 123 -34.97 -12.61 24.55
C VAL A 123 -34.08 -12.24 25.75
N LEU A 124 -33.18 -11.27 25.61
CA LEU A 124 -32.33 -10.82 26.73
C LEU A 124 -33.12 -10.12 27.84
N LEU A 125 -34.17 -9.37 27.50
CA LEU A 125 -35.11 -8.80 28.48
C LEU A 125 -36.00 -9.88 29.12
N TYR A 126 -36.43 -10.89 28.36
CA TYR A 126 -37.21 -12.03 28.89
C TYR A 126 -36.41 -12.90 29.87
N LEU A 127 -35.10 -13.05 29.62
CA LEU A 127 -34.17 -13.75 30.52
C LEU A 127 -33.73 -12.91 31.74
N ASP A 128 -34.31 -11.72 31.92
CA ASP A 128 -34.16 -10.84 33.09
C ASP A 128 -32.70 -10.48 33.42
N PHE A 129 -31.86 -10.30 32.39
CA PHE A 129 -30.46 -9.86 32.54
C PHE A 129 -30.31 -8.39 32.92
N TYR A 130 -31.36 -7.58 32.78
CA TYR A 130 -31.34 -6.14 33.01
C TYR A 130 -32.60 -5.71 33.76
N HIS A 131 -32.43 -5.13 34.94
CA HIS A 131 -33.54 -4.60 35.74
C HIS A 131 -33.57 -3.06 35.73
N ASP A 132 -34.75 -2.50 36.03
CA ASP A 132 -34.99 -1.06 36.26
C ASP A 132 -34.30 -0.11 35.24
N LEU A 133 -33.38 0.73 35.71
CA LEU A 133 -32.67 1.73 34.91
C LEU A 133 -31.76 1.09 33.85
N LEU A 134 -31.22 -0.10 34.12
CA LEU A 134 -30.35 -0.81 33.18
C LEU A 134 -31.15 -1.33 31.98
N ALA A 135 -32.39 -1.77 32.20
CA ALA A 135 -33.32 -2.13 31.12
C ALA A 135 -33.65 -0.92 30.23
N LEU A 136 -33.85 0.27 30.81
CA LEU A 136 -34.05 1.50 30.04
C LEU A 136 -32.81 1.86 29.19
N VAL A 137 -31.60 1.77 29.76
CA VAL A 137 -30.35 1.99 29.02
C VAL A 137 -30.19 0.96 27.89
N PHE A 138 -30.50 -0.31 28.14
CA PHE A 138 -30.46 -1.37 27.13
C PHE A 138 -31.45 -1.10 25.98
N CYS A 139 -32.67 -0.64 26.27
CA CYS A 139 -33.63 -0.21 25.24
C CYS A 139 -33.10 0.98 24.40
N ILE A 140 -32.35 1.91 24.99
CA ILE A 140 -31.66 2.99 24.25
C ILE A 140 -30.57 2.40 23.33
N VAL A 141 -29.83 1.38 23.78
CA VAL A 141 -28.84 0.66 22.93
C VAL A 141 -29.52 -0.03 21.75
N MET A 142 -30.64 -0.74 21.97
CA MET A 142 -31.43 -1.36 20.90
C MET A 142 -31.91 -0.32 19.87
N CYS A 143 -32.48 0.79 20.33
CA CYS A 143 -32.94 1.90 19.49
C CYS A 143 -31.78 2.51 18.68
N SER A 144 -30.61 2.72 19.30
CA SER A 144 -29.40 3.20 18.63
C SER A 144 -28.90 2.27 17.53
N CYS A 145 -29.01 0.95 17.74
CA CYS A 145 -28.65 -0.06 16.73
C CYS A 145 -29.62 -0.06 15.54
N GLN A 146 -30.92 0.08 15.78
CA GLN A 146 -31.93 0.18 14.72
C GLN A 146 -31.83 1.52 13.96
N TYR A 147 -31.63 2.64 14.66
CA TYR A 147 -31.47 3.95 14.04
C TYR A 147 -30.26 4.02 13.10
N SER A 148 -29.16 3.33 13.44
CA SER A 148 -27.97 3.19 12.61
C SER A 148 -28.24 2.61 11.21
N LEU A 149 -29.27 1.76 11.07
CA LEU A 149 -29.69 1.18 9.78
C LEU A 149 -30.52 2.15 8.93
N LEU A 150 -31.12 3.17 9.56
CA LEU A 150 -31.95 4.18 8.89
C LEU A 150 -31.13 5.42 8.49
N LYS A 151 -30.13 5.79 9.30
CA LYS A 151 -29.29 6.95 9.05
C LYS A 151 -27.84 6.71 9.47
N SER A 152 -26.91 6.90 8.54
CA SER A 152 -25.49 6.89 8.84
C SER A 152 -25.09 8.04 9.75
N VAL A 153 -24.17 7.77 10.69
CA VAL A 153 -23.56 8.80 11.53
C VAL A 153 -22.50 9.54 10.71
N GLN A 154 -22.57 10.87 10.68
CA GLN A 154 -21.62 11.74 9.98
C GLN A 154 -21.31 12.98 10.85
N PRO A 155 -20.03 13.38 11.01
CA PRO A 155 -18.82 12.63 10.63
C PRO A 155 -18.65 11.35 11.46
N ASP A 156 -17.91 10.38 10.93
CA ASP A 156 -17.58 9.14 11.66
C ASP A 156 -16.47 9.39 12.69
N ALA A 157 -16.68 8.98 13.94
CA ALA A 157 -15.67 9.05 15.00
C ALA A 157 -14.46 8.13 14.74
N ALA A 158 -14.66 7.00 14.06
CA ALA A 158 -13.57 6.07 13.72
C ALA A 158 -12.78 6.49 12.46
N SER A 159 -13.29 7.45 11.68
CA SER A 159 -12.73 7.91 10.41
C SER A 159 -13.14 9.35 10.02
N PRO A 160 -12.81 10.38 10.82
CA PRO A 160 -13.34 11.75 10.65
C PRO A 160 -12.87 12.47 9.37
N THR A 161 -11.80 11.99 8.72
CA THR A 161 -11.18 12.60 7.53
C THR A 161 -11.56 11.92 6.21
N HIS A 162 -12.32 10.82 6.24
CA HIS A 162 -12.71 10.11 5.02
C HIS A 162 -14.23 10.15 4.83
N GLY A 163 -14.65 10.31 3.57
CA GLY A 163 -16.06 10.43 3.21
C GLY A 163 -16.89 9.17 3.48
N PHE A 164 -18.21 9.36 3.45
CA PHE A 164 -19.27 8.37 3.70
C PHE A 164 -18.94 6.93 3.25
N ASN A 165 -18.79 6.03 4.22
CA ASN A 165 -18.76 4.58 4.00
C ASN A 165 -20.09 3.95 4.42
N ARG A 166 -20.83 3.37 3.45
CA ARG A 166 -22.12 2.69 3.70
C ARG A 166 -22.04 1.55 4.70
N VAL A 167 -20.91 0.84 4.77
CA VAL A 167 -20.74 -0.35 5.61
C VAL A 167 -20.91 -0.04 7.11
N ILE A 168 -20.61 1.20 7.52
CA ILE A 168 -20.62 1.54 8.95
C ILE A 168 -22.03 1.50 9.57
N ALA A 169 -23.08 1.74 8.78
CA ALA A 169 -24.47 1.67 9.21
C ALA A 169 -24.82 0.31 9.85
N TYR A 170 -24.23 -0.77 9.34
CA TYR A 170 -24.44 -2.14 9.81
C TYR A 170 -23.60 -2.52 11.03
N SER A 171 -22.57 -1.74 11.39
CA SER A 171 -21.62 -2.15 12.43
C SER A 171 -22.28 -2.30 13.80
N ARG A 172 -23.03 -1.29 14.26
CA ARG A 172 -23.75 -1.32 15.56
C ARG A 172 -24.69 -2.53 15.73
N PRO A 173 -25.65 -2.79 14.82
CA PRO A 173 -26.54 -3.94 14.95
C PRO A 173 -25.81 -5.28 14.85
N ILE A 174 -24.77 -5.41 14.00
CA ILE A 174 -24.01 -6.66 13.93
C ILE A 174 -23.26 -6.94 15.25
N TYR A 175 -22.58 -5.95 15.84
CA TYR A 175 -21.93 -6.13 17.14
C TYR A 175 -22.93 -6.48 18.25
N PHE A 176 -24.10 -5.82 18.27
CA PHE A 176 -25.17 -6.15 19.21
C PHE A 176 -25.65 -7.60 19.07
N CYS A 177 -25.92 -8.05 17.84
CA CYS A 177 -26.36 -9.42 17.58
C CYS A 177 -25.28 -10.46 17.90
N LEU A 178 -24.00 -10.17 17.64
CA LEU A 178 -22.87 -11.04 17.99
C LEU A 178 -22.73 -11.21 19.52
N LEU A 179 -22.69 -10.11 20.28
CA LEU A 179 -22.58 -10.19 21.74
C LEU A 179 -23.82 -10.82 22.38
N SER A 180 -25.01 -10.51 21.88
CA SER A 180 -26.25 -11.15 22.32
C SER A 180 -26.21 -12.66 22.08
N SER A 181 -25.75 -13.10 20.91
CA SER A 181 -25.58 -14.54 20.60
C SER A 181 -24.61 -15.21 21.56
N ILE A 182 -23.48 -14.56 21.87
CA ILE A 182 -22.49 -15.08 22.83
C ILE A 182 -23.08 -15.19 24.24
N ILE A 183 -23.84 -14.19 24.71
CA ILE A 183 -24.52 -14.25 26.02
C ILE A 183 -25.50 -15.42 26.08
N LEU A 184 -26.30 -15.63 25.02
CA LEU A 184 -27.26 -16.73 24.97
C LEU A 184 -26.58 -18.10 24.91
N ILE A 185 -25.49 -18.24 24.14
CA ILE A 185 -24.68 -19.47 24.11
C ILE A 185 -24.04 -19.74 25.47
N LEU A 186 -23.48 -18.72 26.13
CA LEU A 186 -22.93 -18.86 27.48
C LEU A 186 -24.01 -19.27 28.48
N HIS A 187 -25.17 -18.61 28.47
CA HIS A 187 -26.30 -18.95 29.33
C HIS A 187 -26.77 -20.40 29.12
N ALA A 188 -26.95 -20.83 27.86
CA ALA A 188 -27.31 -22.22 27.55
C ALA A 188 -26.23 -23.22 28.01
N SER A 189 -24.94 -22.91 27.81
CA SER A 189 -23.84 -23.77 28.27
C SER A 189 -23.80 -23.91 29.79
N ILE A 190 -24.06 -22.83 30.54
CA ILE A 190 -24.10 -22.81 32.02
C ILE A 190 -25.30 -23.59 32.56
N ALA A 191 -26.39 -23.68 31.79
CA ALA A 191 -27.61 -24.39 32.15
C ALA A 191 -27.53 -25.92 31.92
N HIS A 192 -26.68 -26.40 31.00
CA HIS A 192 -26.43 -27.83 30.82
C HIS A 192 -25.45 -28.35 31.88
N GLU A 193 -25.92 -29.18 32.82
CA GLU A 193 -25.10 -29.71 33.93
C GLU A 193 -24.05 -30.79 33.53
N SER A 194 -23.86 -31.07 32.25
CA SER A 194 -23.07 -32.18 31.72
C SER A 194 -21.54 -31.95 31.73
N TYR A 195 -20.96 -31.61 32.89
CA TYR A 195 -19.54 -31.21 33.04
C TYR A 195 -18.57 -32.35 33.39
N ASP A 196 -18.87 -33.61 33.08
CA ASP A 196 -18.02 -34.77 33.40
C ASP A 196 -16.71 -34.85 32.59
N THR A 197 -16.49 -33.98 31.60
CA THR A 197 -15.21 -33.87 30.89
C THR A 197 -14.46 -32.59 31.31
N ALA A 198 -13.67 -32.72 32.37
CA ALA A 198 -12.77 -31.67 32.84
C ALA A 198 -11.59 -31.46 31.84
N PHE A 199 -11.79 -30.60 30.84
CA PHE A 199 -10.74 -30.18 29.91
C PHE A 199 -9.69 -29.35 30.65
N THR A 200 -8.66 -30.03 31.13
CA THR A 200 -7.57 -29.47 31.94
C THR A 200 -6.31 -29.31 31.11
N VAL A 201 -5.87 -28.06 30.95
CA VAL A 201 -4.67 -27.68 30.19
C VAL A 201 -3.84 -26.75 31.07
N TYR A 202 -2.57 -27.09 31.28
CA TYR A 202 -1.65 -26.49 32.26
C TYR A 202 -2.22 -26.45 33.69
N GLY A 203 -3.02 -27.45 34.05
CA GLY A 203 -3.70 -27.54 35.36
C GLY A 203 -4.91 -26.61 35.53
N VAL A 204 -5.21 -25.75 34.54
CA VAL A 204 -6.41 -24.89 34.55
C VAL A 204 -7.58 -25.65 33.95
N ASN A 205 -8.70 -25.72 34.67
CA ASN A 205 -9.95 -26.29 34.14
C ASN A 205 -10.76 -25.20 33.42
N PHE A 206 -10.78 -25.24 32.09
CA PHE A 206 -11.47 -24.25 31.27
C PHE A 206 -13.00 -24.37 31.30
N THR A 207 -13.54 -25.52 31.72
CA THR A 207 -15.01 -25.72 31.84
C THR A 207 -15.58 -25.29 33.20
N ASN A 208 -14.80 -24.55 34.01
CA ASN A 208 -15.27 -24.04 35.30
C ASN A 208 -16.43 -23.04 35.14
N LYS A 209 -17.61 -23.42 35.65
CA LYS A 209 -18.84 -22.62 35.68
C LYS A 209 -18.62 -21.17 36.16
N ASN A 210 -17.75 -20.95 37.13
CA ASN A 210 -17.46 -19.61 37.67
C ASN A 210 -16.80 -18.69 36.62
N ILE A 211 -15.93 -19.24 35.76
CA ILE A 211 -15.28 -18.47 34.70
C ILE A 211 -16.30 -18.12 33.60
N LEU A 212 -17.14 -19.09 33.21
CA LEU A 212 -18.20 -18.87 32.22
C LEU A 212 -19.22 -17.82 32.68
N VAL A 213 -19.63 -17.86 33.95
CA VAL A 213 -20.50 -16.84 34.56
C VAL A 213 -19.81 -15.47 34.56
N CYS A 214 -18.55 -15.38 34.98
CA CYS A 214 -17.79 -14.12 34.99
C CYS A 214 -17.70 -13.48 33.59
N ILE A 215 -17.43 -14.29 32.56
CA ILE A 215 -17.40 -13.84 31.16
C ILE A 215 -18.80 -13.35 30.71
N ARG A 216 -19.87 -14.07 31.05
CA ARG A 216 -21.25 -13.66 30.72
C ARG A 216 -21.60 -12.31 31.34
N GLU A 217 -21.38 -12.14 32.65
CA GLU A 217 -21.68 -10.89 33.35
C GLU A 217 -20.84 -9.72 32.82
N PHE A 218 -19.58 -9.96 32.44
CA PHE A 218 -18.76 -8.95 31.80
C PHE A 218 -19.36 -8.48 30.47
N ILE A 219 -19.79 -9.40 29.58
CA ILE A 219 -20.36 -9.05 28.27
C ILE A 219 -21.72 -8.35 28.42
N VAL A 220 -22.57 -8.80 29.36
CA VAL A 220 -23.87 -8.17 29.68
C VAL A 220 -23.68 -6.71 30.09
N ASN A 221 -22.76 -6.44 31.01
CA ASN A 221 -22.43 -5.07 31.43
C ASN A 221 -21.78 -4.25 30.32
N PHE A 222 -20.87 -4.86 29.55
CA PHE A 222 -20.16 -4.19 28.45
C PHE A 222 -21.10 -3.67 27.35
N MET A 223 -22.21 -4.38 27.04
CA MET A 223 -23.20 -3.89 26.07
C MET A 223 -23.87 -2.57 26.47
N LEU A 224 -24.01 -2.28 27.77
CA LEU A 224 -24.61 -1.01 28.23
C LEU A 224 -23.72 0.20 27.89
N PHE A 225 -22.41 0.01 27.74
CA PHE A 225 -21.46 1.07 27.38
C PHE A 225 -21.38 1.36 25.87
N PHE A 226 -22.12 0.62 25.03
CA PHE A 226 -22.15 0.83 23.57
C PHE A 226 -22.30 2.30 23.13
N PRO A 227 -23.18 3.15 23.73
CA PRO A 227 -23.33 4.54 23.31
C PRO A 227 -22.04 5.36 23.49
N VAL A 228 -21.22 5.04 24.50
CA VAL A 228 -19.93 5.68 24.77
C VAL A 228 -18.83 5.10 23.88
N ILE A 229 -18.81 3.78 23.70
CA ILE A 229 -17.79 3.10 22.89
C ILE A 229 -17.88 3.53 21.41
N PHE A 230 -19.10 3.66 20.87
CA PHE A 230 -19.32 4.13 19.50
C PHE A 230 -19.19 5.66 19.33
N SER A 231 -19.32 6.47 20.38
CA SER A 231 -19.07 7.92 20.28
C SER A 231 -17.58 8.26 20.33
N LEU A 232 -16.79 7.47 21.06
CA LEU A 232 -15.33 7.56 21.11
C LEU A 232 -14.61 6.88 19.93
N GLY A 233 -15.34 6.21 19.03
CA GLY A 233 -14.74 5.51 17.88
C GLY A 233 -13.88 4.31 18.26
N LEU A 234 -14.15 3.65 19.39
CA LEU A 234 -13.34 2.55 19.94
C LEU A 234 -13.62 1.18 19.29
N PHE A 235 -14.65 1.06 18.45
CA PHE A 235 -14.92 -0.15 17.66
C PHE A 235 -14.52 0.04 16.19
N PRO A 236 -13.92 -0.97 15.53
CA PRO A 236 -13.67 -0.93 14.10
C PRO A 236 -14.98 -1.00 13.29
N GLN A 237 -14.89 -0.66 12.00
CA GLN A 237 -15.94 -1.03 11.03
C GLN A 237 -16.02 -2.56 10.93
N ILE A 238 -17.21 -3.10 10.68
CA ILE A 238 -17.41 -4.56 10.72
C ILE A 238 -16.50 -5.32 9.74
N ASN A 239 -16.22 -4.78 8.55
CA ASN A 239 -15.29 -5.41 7.59
C ASN A 239 -13.87 -5.52 8.16
N THR A 240 -13.36 -4.45 8.79
CA THR A 240 -12.05 -4.38 9.45
C THR A 240 -11.97 -5.41 10.58
N PHE A 241 -13.01 -5.51 11.41
CA PHE A 241 -13.10 -6.47 12.51
C PHE A 241 -13.17 -7.92 12.02
N SER A 242 -14.03 -8.23 11.03
CA SER A 242 -14.12 -9.57 10.45
C SER A 242 -12.82 -9.98 9.77
N MET A 243 -12.14 -9.05 9.07
CA MET A 243 -10.83 -9.31 8.47
C MET A 243 -9.79 -9.61 9.56
N TYR A 244 -9.71 -8.77 10.61
CA TYR A 244 -8.84 -9.00 11.76
C TYR A 244 -9.10 -10.37 12.41
N VAL A 245 -10.35 -10.70 12.76
CA VAL A 245 -10.68 -11.98 13.42
C VAL A 245 -10.26 -13.19 12.57
N LEU A 246 -10.55 -13.18 11.26
CA LEU A 246 -10.16 -14.27 10.36
C LEU A 246 -8.63 -14.35 10.18
N GLU A 247 -7.93 -13.22 10.15
CA GLU A 247 -6.47 -13.16 10.10
C GLU A 247 -5.83 -13.70 11.39
N GLN A 248 -6.29 -13.28 12.57
CA GLN A 248 -5.82 -13.83 13.85
C GLN A 248 -6.08 -15.35 13.94
N ILE A 249 -7.23 -15.84 13.44
CA ILE A 249 -7.53 -17.28 13.39
C ILE A 249 -6.54 -18.01 12.48
N ASP A 250 -6.28 -17.58 11.24
CA ASP A 250 -5.32 -18.31 10.38
C ASP A 250 -3.90 -18.26 10.95
N MET A 251 -3.45 -17.11 11.48
CA MET A 251 -2.11 -16.96 12.05
C MET A 251 -1.90 -17.82 13.31
N PHE A 252 -2.78 -17.76 14.32
CA PHE A 252 -2.57 -18.50 15.57
C PHE A 252 -3.06 -19.94 15.54
N MET A 253 -4.17 -20.25 14.87
CA MET A 253 -4.69 -21.62 14.87
C MET A 253 -3.98 -22.50 13.85
N PHE A 254 -3.66 -21.95 12.67
CA PHE A 254 -3.13 -22.74 11.55
C PHE A 254 -1.71 -22.34 11.11
N GLY A 255 -1.08 -21.32 11.71
CA GLY A 255 0.28 -20.88 11.36
C GLY A 255 0.37 -20.10 10.05
N GLY A 256 -0.69 -19.36 9.70
CA GLY A 256 -0.80 -18.59 8.48
C GLY A 256 -0.07 -17.25 8.45
N ASN A 257 -0.28 -16.52 7.36
CA ASN A 257 0.29 -15.20 7.08
C ASN A 257 -0.83 -14.14 7.09
N ALA A 258 -0.47 -12.87 7.14
CA ALA A 258 -1.36 -11.74 6.94
C ALA A 258 -2.15 -11.79 5.60
N MET A 259 -3.28 -11.08 5.55
CA MET A 259 -4.24 -11.15 4.45
C MET A 259 -4.38 -9.82 3.72
N CYS A 260 -4.60 -9.86 2.40
CA CYS A 260 -4.72 -8.64 1.59
C CYS A 260 -6.15 -8.03 1.55
N SER A 261 -7.18 -8.81 1.88
CA SER A 261 -8.59 -8.39 1.84
C SER A 261 -9.50 -9.32 2.67
N LEU A 262 -10.75 -8.90 2.88
CA LEU A 262 -11.78 -9.71 3.56
C LEU A 262 -12.17 -10.97 2.77
N SER A 263 -12.20 -10.92 1.44
CA SER A 263 -12.47 -12.12 0.63
C SER A 263 -11.29 -13.09 0.63
N ALA A 264 -10.06 -12.56 0.66
CA ALA A 264 -8.84 -13.35 0.85
C ALA A 264 -8.82 -14.02 2.23
N SER A 265 -9.18 -13.33 3.33
CA SER A 265 -9.17 -13.94 4.67
C SER A 265 -10.17 -15.08 4.82
N ILE A 266 -11.38 -14.96 4.25
CA ILE A 266 -12.37 -16.05 4.19
C ILE A 266 -11.79 -17.26 3.42
N TYR A 267 -11.21 -17.04 2.23
CA TYR A 267 -10.56 -18.10 1.45
C TYR A 267 -9.41 -18.76 2.21
N CYS A 268 -8.59 -17.97 2.90
CA CYS A 268 -7.43 -18.46 3.64
C CYS A 268 -7.79 -19.30 4.87
N VAL A 269 -8.85 -18.95 5.60
CA VAL A 269 -9.36 -19.80 6.68
C VAL A 269 -9.99 -21.08 6.11
N PHE A 270 -10.70 -20.99 4.98
CA PHE A 270 -11.30 -22.16 4.32
C PHE A 270 -10.27 -23.18 3.82
N ARG A 271 -9.18 -22.75 3.15
CA ARG A 271 -8.10 -23.66 2.72
C ARG A 271 -7.43 -24.37 3.91
N SER A 272 -7.24 -23.65 5.02
CA SER A 272 -6.59 -24.20 6.22
C SER A 272 -7.50 -25.22 6.92
N LEU A 273 -8.80 -24.93 7.01
CA LEU A 273 -9.79 -25.89 7.51
C LEU A 273 -9.85 -27.16 6.65
N MET A 274 -9.84 -27.01 5.32
CA MET A 274 -9.81 -28.16 4.40
C MET A 274 -8.55 -29.02 4.59
N ALA A 275 -7.38 -28.40 4.77
CA ALA A 275 -6.15 -29.13 5.07
C ALA A 275 -6.24 -29.89 6.40
N VAL A 276 -6.80 -29.28 7.44
CA VAL A 276 -7.02 -29.93 8.75
C VAL A 276 -8.00 -31.11 8.62
N ILE A 277 -9.08 -31.01 7.85
CA ILE A 277 -10.02 -32.12 7.63
C ILE A 277 -9.32 -33.32 6.97
N VAL A 278 -8.52 -33.08 5.93
CA VAL A 278 -7.74 -34.15 5.25
C VAL A 278 -6.72 -34.80 6.19
N LEU A 279 -5.99 -33.99 6.95
CA LEU A 279 -4.97 -34.46 7.89
C LEU A 279 -5.58 -35.18 9.10
N TYR A 280 -6.75 -34.75 9.56
CA TYR A 280 -7.48 -35.37 10.68
C TYR A 280 -7.88 -36.81 10.39
N GLY A 281 -8.34 -37.11 9.17
CA GLY A 281 -8.66 -38.49 8.78
C GLY A 281 -7.45 -39.42 8.86
N LEU A 282 -6.28 -38.96 8.39
CA LEU A 282 -5.03 -39.73 8.45
C LEU A 282 -4.50 -39.87 9.89
N ALA A 283 -4.53 -38.80 10.68
CA ALA A 283 -4.09 -38.80 12.07
C ALA A 283 -4.96 -39.73 12.94
N TYR A 284 -6.29 -39.62 12.84
CA TYR A 284 -7.24 -40.44 13.59
C TYR A 284 -7.07 -41.93 13.29
N GLY A 285 -6.90 -42.30 12.01
CA GLY A 285 -6.60 -43.69 11.62
C GLY A 285 -5.26 -44.17 12.19
N GLY A 286 -4.20 -43.39 12.03
CA GLY A 286 -2.85 -43.76 12.50
C GLY A 286 -2.67 -43.81 14.02
N LEU A 287 -3.51 -43.10 14.79
CA LEU A 287 -3.44 -43.02 16.25
C LEU A 287 -4.37 -44.03 16.97
N ILE A 288 -5.32 -44.63 16.26
CA ILE A 288 -6.16 -45.74 16.76
C ILE A 288 -5.56 -47.11 16.42
N GLU A 289 -4.75 -47.20 15.36
CA GLU A 289 -4.13 -48.44 14.91
C GLU A 289 -3.26 -49.07 16.03
N ALA A 290 -3.68 -50.24 16.51
CA ALA A 290 -2.98 -50.97 17.56
C ALA A 290 -1.54 -51.31 17.13
N LYS A 291 -0.60 -51.30 18.09
CA LYS A 291 0.86 -51.42 17.90
C LYS A 291 1.30 -52.68 17.11
N SER A 292 1.14 -52.62 15.80
CA SER A 292 1.71 -53.53 14.81
C SER A 292 2.95 -52.89 14.19
N SER A 293 3.83 -53.70 13.59
CA SER A 293 5.25 -53.38 13.37
C SER A 293 5.58 -52.23 12.43
N GLN A 294 4.61 -51.62 11.73
CA GLN A 294 4.79 -50.40 10.94
C GLN A 294 3.53 -49.51 11.02
N HIS A 295 3.64 -48.33 11.63
CA HIS A 295 2.57 -47.32 11.65
C HIS A 295 2.47 -46.59 10.31
N ILE A 296 1.96 -47.28 9.28
CA ILE A 296 1.92 -46.78 7.89
C ILE A 296 1.01 -45.54 7.79
N LEU A 297 -0.18 -45.57 8.40
CA LEU A 297 -1.12 -44.44 8.38
C LEU A 297 -0.55 -43.20 9.10
N PHE A 298 0.11 -43.38 10.24
CA PHE A 298 0.76 -42.26 10.95
C PHE A 298 1.97 -41.71 10.18
N SER A 299 2.74 -42.57 9.51
CA SER A 299 3.83 -42.15 8.61
C SER A 299 3.30 -41.34 7.41
N MET A 300 2.16 -41.75 6.85
CA MET A 300 1.45 -41.02 5.79
C MET A 300 0.92 -39.67 6.30
N PHE A 301 0.35 -39.62 7.52
CA PHE A 301 -0.04 -38.37 8.17
C PHE A 301 1.15 -37.40 8.28
N CYS A 302 2.30 -37.82 8.83
CA CYS A 302 3.48 -36.98 8.97
C CYS A 302 4.02 -36.47 7.63
N ALA A 303 4.03 -37.33 6.59
CA ALA A 303 4.41 -36.96 5.23
C ALA A 303 3.47 -35.93 4.60
N CYS A 304 2.15 -36.17 4.67
CA CYS A 304 1.14 -35.24 4.18
C CYS A 304 1.16 -33.92 4.97
N LEU A 305 1.41 -33.95 6.28
CA LEU A 305 1.46 -32.76 7.14
C LEU A 305 2.59 -31.82 6.72
N ILE A 306 3.80 -32.33 6.53
CA ILE A 306 4.96 -31.50 6.13
C ILE A 306 4.76 -30.98 4.69
N ALA A 307 4.29 -31.82 3.76
CA ALA A 307 4.03 -31.42 2.37
C ALA A 307 2.90 -30.37 2.24
N MET A 308 1.79 -30.55 2.95
CA MET A 308 0.68 -29.58 2.97
C MET A 308 1.10 -28.27 3.64
N SER A 309 1.86 -28.32 4.74
CA SER A 309 2.42 -27.13 5.40
C SER A 309 3.35 -26.35 4.47
N TYR A 310 4.21 -27.05 3.72
CA TYR A 310 5.09 -26.45 2.71
C TYR A 310 4.27 -25.71 1.63
N HIS A 311 3.27 -26.36 1.04
CA HIS A 311 2.40 -25.72 0.03
C HIS A 311 1.62 -24.53 0.60
N LEU A 312 1.00 -24.68 1.77
CA LEU A 312 0.22 -23.61 2.41
C LEU A 312 1.08 -22.38 2.73
N SER A 313 2.35 -22.56 3.13
CA SER A 313 3.30 -21.47 3.38
C SER A 313 3.69 -20.66 2.13
N ARG A 314 3.50 -21.25 0.93
CA ARG A 314 3.85 -20.66 -0.39
C ARG A 314 2.63 -20.09 -1.12
N SER A 315 1.43 -20.57 -0.79
CA SER A 315 0.17 -20.17 -1.41
C SER A 315 -0.26 -18.77 -0.95
N ALA A 316 -0.43 -17.86 -1.91
CA ALA A 316 -0.77 -16.46 -1.65
C ALA A 316 -2.21 -16.27 -1.14
N SER A 317 -2.43 -15.17 -0.41
CA SER A 317 -3.77 -14.81 0.08
C SER A 317 -4.74 -14.38 -1.04
N ASP A 318 -4.26 -13.74 -2.11
CA ASP A 318 -5.12 -13.36 -3.24
C ASP A 318 -5.43 -14.52 -4.19
N PHE A 319 -6.65 -15.04 -4.07
CA PHE A 319 -7.17 -16.10 -4.93
C PHE A 319 -7.52 -15.64 -6.36
N SER A 320 -7.54 -14.33 -6.67
CA SER A 320 -8.00 -13.80 -7.96
C SER A 320 -7.25 -14.38 -9.16
N HIS A 321 -5.94 -14.57 -9.03
CA HIS A 321 -5.11 -15.15 -10.09
C HIS A 321 -5.33 -16.66 -10.27
N ILE A 322 -5.48 -17.40 -9.17
CA ILE A 322 -5.83 -18.83 -9.19
C ILE A 322 -7.21 -19.02 -9.80
N TRP A 323 -8.18 -18.18 -9.40
CA TRP A 323 -9.53 -18.17 -9.94
C TRP A 323 -9.51 -17.91 -11.44
N ASN A 324 -8.76 -16.93 -11.94
CA ASN A 324 -8.59 -16.66 -13.37
C ASN A 324 -7.94 -17.83 -14.15
N ILE A 325 -7.04 -18.60 -13.53
CA ILE A 325 -6.49 -19.84 -14.12
C ILE A 325 -7.58 -20.91 -14.18
N ILE A 326 -8.32 -21.14 -13.08
CA ILE A 326 -9.45 -22.07 -13.04
C ILE A 326 -10.49 -21.68 -14.10
N LYS A 327 -10.84 -20.40 -14.20
CA LYS A 327 -11.81 -19.91 -15.19
C LYS A 327 -11.41 -20.29 -16.61
N LYS A 328 -10.15 -20.06 -16.97
CA LYS A 328 -9.57 -20.33 -18.29
C LYS A 328 -9.58 -21.82 -18.65
N HIS A 329 -9.53 -22.71 -17.66
CA HIS A 329 -9.55 -24.17 -17.87
C HIS A 329 -10.94 -24.81 -17.72
N LEU A 330 -11.86 -24.18 -16.98
CA LEU A 330 -13.17 -24.75 -16.65
C LEU A 330 -14.33 -24.19 -17.49
N TRP A 331 -14.25 -22.94 -17.97
CA TRP A 331 -15.26 -22.36 -18.85
C TRP A 331 -14.85 -22.44 -20.33
N PRO A 332 -15.81 -22.71 -21.25
CA PRO A 332 -15.55 -22.68 -22.69
C PRO A 332 -15.15 -21.26 -23.17
N PRO A 333 -14.35 -21.17 -24.24
CA PRO A 333 -13.69 -19.92 -24.64
C PRO A 333 -14.64 -18.80 -25.05
N ASP A 334 -15.88 -19.12 -25.47
CA ASP A 334 -16.85 -18.16 -25.98
C ASP A 334 -17.32 -17.16 -24.92
N ILE A 335 -17.43 -17.58 -23.66
CA ILE A 335 -17.83 -16.73 -22.53
C ILE A 335 -16.66 -15.82 -22.07
N TYR A 336 -15.41 -16.24 -22.31
CA TYR A 336 -14.23 -15.53 -21.78
C TYR A 336 -13.87 -14.27 -22.58
N ARG A 337 -14.30 -14.16 -23.85
CA ARG A 337 -14.05 -12.97 -24.69
C ARG A 337 -14.80 -11.73 -24.22
N GLU A 338 -16.00 -11.89 -23.66
CA GLU A 338 -16.89 -10.77 -23.32
C GLU A 338 -16.37 -9.90 -22.16
N TYR A 339 -15.49 -10.44 -21.31
CA TYR A 339 -14.91 -9.70 -20.18
C TYR A 339 -13.69 -8.83 -20.57
N LYS A 340 -13.16 -8.95 -21.78
CA LYS A 340 -12.14 -8.02 -22.31
C LYS A 340 -12.85 -6.76 -22.81
N LYS A 341 -13.37 -5.96 -21.86
CA LYS A 341 -14.11 -4.72 -22.13
C LYS A 341 -13.33 -3.83 -23.11
N THR A 342 -13.86 -3.68 -24.31
CA THR A 342 -13.57 -2.52 -25.14
C THR A 342 -13.88 -1.25 -24.32
N PRO A 343 -12.97 -0.27 -24.24
CA PRO A 343 -13.33 1.02 -23.68
C PRO A 343 -14.46 1.60 -24.52
N LYS A 344 -15.52 2.10 -23.87
CA LYS A 344 -16.58 2.83 -24.58
C LYS A 344 -15.93 4.03 -25.26
N LYS A 345 -15.95 4.05 -26.60
CA LYS A 345 -15.82 5.31 -27.33
C LYS A 345 -16.92 6.24 -26.83
N PHE A 346 -16.53 7.37 -26.26
CA PHE A 346 -17.41 8.53 -26.24
C PHE A 346 -17.49 9.02 -27.68
N ASN A 347 -18.61 8.78 -28.35
CA ASN A 347 -18.93 9.56 -29.54
C ASN A 347 -19.31 10.96 -29.05
N VAL A 348 -18.50 11.94 -29.41
CA VAL A 348 -18.85 13.36 -29.29
C VAL A 348 -19.53 13.74 -30.59
N ASP A 349 -20.84 13.52 -30.64
CA ASP A 349 -21.73 13.97 -31.71
C ASP A 349 -23.10 14.26 -31.08
N ASP A 350 -23.24 15.41 -30.43
CA ASP A 350 -24.55 15.93 -30.03
C ASP A 350 -24.51 17.47 -29.90
N CYS A 351 -24.48 18.12 -31.06
CA CYS A 351 -24.71 19.56 -31.24
C CYS A 351 -25.45 19.77 -32.58
N ASN A 352 -26.78 19.77 -32.60
CA ASN A 352 -27.57 21.02 -32.53
C ASN A 352 -29.07 20.83 -32.93
N CYS A 353 -29.91 21.71 -32.38
CA CYS A 353 -31.22 22.21 -32.84
C CYS A 353 -32.30 21.29 -33.51
N ASP A 354 -33.40 21.16 -32.78
CA ASP A 354 -34.79 21.46 -33.17
C ASP A 354 -35.63 20.64 -34.19
N ASN A 355 -36.80 20.26 -33.67
CA ASN A 355 -38.15 20.22 -34.30
C ASN A 355 -38.66 18.98 -35.07
N LYS A 356 -39.87 18.58 -34.61
CA LYS A 356 -40.99 17.87 -35.27
C LYS A 356 -41.00 16.33 -35.36
N GLU A 357 -41.98 15.80 -34.64
CA GLU A 357 -42.86 14.65 -34.91
C GLU A 357 -42.80 14.03 -36.33
N CYS A 358 -42.62 12.71 -36.44
CA CYS A 358 -43.76 11.78 -36.57
C CYS A 358 -43.40 10.28 -36.62
N LYS A 359 -44.39 9.49 -36.20
CA LYS A 359 -44.68 8.04 -36.32
C LYS A 359 -44.02 7.25 -37.48
N GLY A 360 -43.83 5.94 -37.28
CA GLY A 360 -44.15 4.93 -38.31
C GLY A 360 -43.27 3.66 -38.37
N GLU A 361 -43.86 2.53 -37.97
CA GLU A 361 -43.82 1.20 -38.64
C GLU A 361 -42.48 0.50 -38.99
N GLU A 362 -42.12 -0.47 -38.14
CA GLU A 362 -42.15 -1.95 -38.37
C GLU A 362 -41.45 -2.62 -39.60
N TYR A 363 -41.00 -3.86 -39.36
CA TYR A 363 -40.49 -4.92 -40.27
C TYR A 363 -38.97 -5.10 -40.56
N THR A 364 -38.42 -6.13 -39.90
CA THR A 364 -37.71 -7.31 -40.49
C THR A 364 -37.66 -7.44 -42.02
N SER A 365 -36.63 -8.04 -42.68
CA SER A 365 -35.39 -8.74 -42.25
C SER A 365 -34.58 -9.29 -43.47
N VAL A 366 -33.43 -9.93 -43.19
CA VAL A 366 -32.81 -11.09 -43.93
C VAL A 366 -31.78 -10.87 -45.08
N ASP A 367 -30.58 -11.46 -44.87
CA ASP A 367 -29.58 -12.06 -45.82
C ASP A 367 -28.97 -11.26 -47.00
N LYS A 368 -27.81 -11.64 -47.60
CA LYS A 368 -26.52 -12.28 -47.18
C LYS A 368 -25.57 -12.29 -48.41
N LYS A 369 -24.24 -12.29 -48.20
CA LYS A 369 -23.16 -12.44 -49.23
C LYS A 369 -23.11 -11.27 -50.24
N SER A 370 -22.03 -10.95 -50.97
CA SER A 370 -20.65 -11.46 -51.18
C SER A 370 -19.83 -10.34 -51.90
N ASP A 371 -18.50 -10.29 -51.99
CA ASP A 371 -17.46 -11.28 -51.63
C ASP A 371 -16.13 -10.59 -51.14
N ASN A 372 -14.97 -11.25 -51.32
CA ASN A 372 -13.63 -10.78 -50.94
C ASN A 372 -12.98 -9.83 -51.97
N LEU A 373 -12.15 -8.87 -51.51
CA LEU A 373 -10.82 -8.58 -52.08
C LEU A 373 -10.04 -7.52 -51.25
N ILE A 374 -8.70 -7.63 -51.29
CA ILE A 374 -7.67 -6.74 -50.71
C ILE A 374 -7.48 -6.83 -49.19
N ASN A 375 -6.62 -7.76 -48.78
CA ASN A 375 -5.72 -7.53 -47.65
C ASN A 375 -4.62 -6.55 -48.11
N ASP A 376 -4.46 -5.41 -47.44
CA ASP A 376 -3.17 -5.06 -46.80
C ASP A 376 -3.32 -3.87 -45.85
N SER A 377 -2.36 -3.70 -44.92
CA SER A 377 -2.26 -2.58 -43.97
C SER A 377 -3.37 -2.42 -42.91
N THR A 378 -3.61 -3.47 -42.10
CA THR A 378 -4.00 -3.24 -40.70
C THR A 378 -2.78 -3.25 -39.80
N ASP A 379 -2.07 -2.11 -39.73
CA ASP A 379 -1.28 -1.79 -38.54
C ASP A 379 -2.25 -1.77 -37.36
N THR A 380 -2.30 -2.89 -36.66
CA THR A 380 -3.08 -3.02 -35.43
C THR A 380 -2.41 -2.06 -34.46
N LYS A 381 -3.08 -0.96 -34.10
CA LYS A 381 -2.62 -0.12 -32.99
C LYS A 381 -2.47 -1.04 -31.79
N GLU A 382 -1.22 -1.36 -31.45
CA GLU A 382 -0.91 -2.11 -30.24
C GLU A 382 -1.29 -1.20 -29.07
N GLU A 383 -2.52 -1.38 -28.56
CA GLU A 383 -2.83 -0.91 -27.21
C GLU A 383 -1.73 -1.45 -26.30
N LEU A 384 -1.08 -0.57 -25.55
CA LEU A 384 -0.05 -0.90 -24.57
C LEU A 384 -0.69 -1.72 -23.43
N VAL A 385 -0.94 -3.01 -23.69
CA VAL A 385 -1.49 -3.95 -22.72
C VAL A 385 -0.43 -4.21 -21.68
N ASP A 386 -0.72 -3.83 -20.44
CA ASP A 386 0.15 -4.10 -19.30
C ASP A 386 0.54 -5.59 -19.25
N PRO A 387 1.84 -5.94 -19.31
CA PRO A 387 2.27 -7.33 -19.26
C PRO A 387 2.15 -7.94 -17.85
N LEU A 388 1.99 -7.13 -16.80
CA LEU A 388 2.02 -7.59 -15.41
C LEU A 388 0.97 -8.68 -15.08
N PRO A 389 -0.33 -8.58 -15.49
CA PRO A 389 -1.31 -9.62 -15.21
C PRO A 389 -0.95 -10.97 -15.84
N GLN A 390 -0.34 -10.96 -17.03
CA GLN A 390 0.12 -12.18 -17.69
C GLN A 390 1.36 -12.76 -17.00
N LYS A 391 2.32 -11.91 -16.62
CA LYS A 391 3.53 -12.30 -15.87
C LYS A 391 3.18 -12.88 -14.50
N LEU A 392 2.18 -12.32 -13.81
CA LEU A 392 1.71 -12.82 -12.53
C LEU A 392 0.97 -14.17 -12.70
N GLN A 393 0.13 -14.32 -13.74
CA GLN A 393 -0.51 -15.61 -14.06
C GLN A 393 0.52 -16.70 -14.40
N SER A 394 1.57 -16.38 -15.17
CA SER A 394 2.64 -17.33 -15.50
C SER A 394 3.47 -17.72 -14.28
N THR A 395 3.74 -16.76 -13.38
CA THR A 395 4.42 -17.00 -12.10
C THR A 395 3.62 -17.94 -11.19
N VAL A 396 2.31 -17.74 -11.05
CA VAL A 396 1.43 -18.62 -10.27
C VAL A 396 1.41 -20.04 -10.87
N ASN A 397 1.33 -20.17 -12.20
CA ASN A 397 1.38 -21.47 -12.87
C ASN A 397 2.74 -22.19 -12.64
N ALA A 398 3.86 -21.47 -12.78
CA ALA A 398 5.19 -22.01 -12.50
C ALA A 398 5.35 -22.46 -11.04
N ARG A 399 4.80 -21.70 -10.08
CA ARG A 399 4.76 -22.08 -8.66
C ARG A 399 3.94 -23.35 -8.44
N LEU A 400 2.71 -23.43 -8.94
CA LEU A 400 1.85 -24.62 -8.76
C LEU A 400 2.51 -25.89 -9.32
N LYS A 401 3.19 -25.79 -10.48
CA LYS A 401 3.99 -26.90 -11.03
C LYS A 401 5.15 -27.29 -10.12
N SER A 402 5.92 -26.31 -9.62
CA SER A 402 7.03 -26.55 -8.69
C SER A 402 6.56 -27.16 -7.38
N ASP A 403 5.41 -26.72 -6.87
CA ASP A 403 4.83 -27.18 -5.61
C ASP A 403 4.33 -28.63 -5.74
N ILE A 404 3.67 -29.01 -6.83
CA ILE A 404 3.26 -30.42 -7.07
C ILE A 404 4.47 -31.36 -7.03
N ILE A 405 5.55 -31.00 -7.74
CA ILE A 405 6.78 -31.81 -7.79
C ILE A 405 7.43 -31.88 -6.41
N LEU A 406 7.64 -30.73 -5.76
CA LEU A 406 8.41 -30.65 -4.52
C LEU A 406 7.63 -31.19 -3.32
N CYS A 407 6.32 -30.96 -3.22
CA CYS A 407 5.48 -31.58 -2.19
C CYS A 407 5.42 -33.11 -2.36
N GLY A 408 5.39 -33.61 -3.60
CA GLY A 408 5.50 -35.05 -3.88
C GLY A 408 6.83 -35.64 -3.38
N LEU A 409 7.95 -34.99 -3.70
CA LEU A 409 9.28 -35.39 -3.22
C LEU A 409 9.41 -35.31 -1.69
N ILE A 410 8.93 -34.23 -1.07
CA ILE A 410 8.90 -34.06 0.38
C ILE A 410 8.07 -35.17 1.04
N ALA A 411 6.88 -35.47 0.52
CA ALA A 411 6.02 -36.52 1.07
C ALA A 411 6.70 -37.90 0.99
N VAL A 412 7.27 -38.27 -0.16
CA VAL A 412 7.98 -39.55 -0.33
C VAL A 412 9.21 -39.63 0.60
N PHE A 413 9.98 -38.55 0.71
CA PHE A 413 11.18 -38.52 1.55
C PHE A 413 10.83 -38.60 3.04
N VAL A 414 9.90 -37.77 3.53
CA VAL A 414 9.43 -37.78 4.92
C VAL A 414 8.80 -39.14 5.27
N PHE A 415 7.98 -39.70 4.39
CA PHE A 415 7.43 -41.05 4.57
C PHE A 415 8.54 -42.09 4.71
N GLY A 416 9.54 -42.05 3.83
CA GLY A 416 10.68 -42.97 3.85
C GLY A 416 11.50 -42.88 5.14
N ILE A 417 11.79 -41.68 5.65
CA ILE A 417 12.54 -41.53 6.91
C ILE A 417 11.67 -41.93 8.10
N HIS A 418 10.39 -41.54 8.17
CA HIS A 418 9.51 -41.89 9.30
C HIS A 418 9.20 -43.40 9.35
N ALA A 419 9.05 -44.06 8.19
CA ALA A 419 8.91 -45.51 8.11
C ALA A 419 10.21 -46.27 8.43
N SER A 420 11.37 -45.60 8.39
CA SER A 420 12.64 -46.19 8.79
C SER A 420 12.79 -46.25 10.32
N THR A 421 13.50 -47.26 10.81
CA THR A 421 13.76 -47.45 12.25
C THR A 421 14.73 -46.42 12.87
N ILE A 422 15.19 -45.43 12.09
CA ILE A 422 16.14 -44.40 12.54
C ILE A 422 15.56 -43.60 13.72
N PHE A 423 14.28 -43.19 13.62
CA PHE A 423 13.64 -42.42 14.69
C PHE A 423 13.37 -43.25 15.94
N THR A 424 12.90 -44.49 15.79
CA THR A 424 12.55 -45.35 16.94
C THR A 424 13.77 -45.77 17.76
N ILE A 425 14.95 -45.85 17.14
CA ILE A 425 16.21 -46.20 17.82
C ILE A 425 16.87 -44.97 18.47
N LEU A 426 16.81 -43.80 17.82
CA LEU A 426 17.56 -42.61 18.23
C LEU A 426 16.74 -41.58 19.06
N GLN A 427 15.44 -41.81 19.25
CA GLN A 427 14.45 -40.84 19.75
C GLN A 427 14.87 -40.08 21.03
N ALA A 428 15.45 -40.78 22.01
CA ALA A 428 15.71 -40.23 23.35
C ALA A 428 16.81 -39.14 23.39
N GLU A 429 17.77 -39.18 22.45
CA GLU A 429 18.87 -38.20 22.39
C GLU A 429 18.78 -37.30 21.15
N LEU A 430 18.15 -37.75 20.06
CA LEU A 430 18.00 -36.99 18.83
C LEU A 430 17.33 -35.63 19.06
N GLY A 431 16.26 -35.57 19.88
CA GLY A 431 15.56 -34.32 20.19
C GLY A 431 16.49 -33.25 20.78
N LYS A 432 17.25 -33.60 21.82
CA LYS A 432 18.18 -32.68 22.50
C LYS A 432 19.25 -32.15 21.55
N VAL A 433 19.86 -33.04 20.76
CA VAL A 433 20.90 -32.68 19.80
C VAL A 433 20.36 -31.73 18.73
N LEU A 434 19.18 -32.01 18.18
CA LEU A 434 18.54 -31.14 17.19
C LEU A 434 18.17 -29.77 17.77
N TRP A 435 17.68 -29.69 19.02
CA TRP A 435 17.40 -28.41 19.67
C TRP A 435 18.66 -27.58 19.87
N CYS A 436 19.78 -28.18 20.28
CA CYS A 436 21.06 -27.48 20.40
C CYS A 436 21.59 -26.99 19.04
N ILE A 437 21.46 -27.80 17.98
CA ILE A 437 21.85 -27.42 16.61
C ILE A 437 20.98 -26.26 16.10
N ALA A 438 19.65 -26.32 16.28
CA ALA A 438 18.75 -25.26 15.85
C ALA A 438 18.92 -23.96 16.66
N GLY A 439 19.12 -24.05 17.98
CA GLY A 439 19.39 -22.89 18.81
C GLY A 439 20.70 -22.18 18.42
N SER A 440 21.78 -22.93 18.19
CA SER A 440 23.08 -22.39 17.80
C SER A 440 23.11 -21.87 16.36
N LEU A 441 22.54 -22.61 15.40
CA LEU A 441 22.42 -22.17 14.01
C LEU A 441 21.52 -20.95 13.88
N GLY A 442 20.36 -20.95 14.54
CA GLY A 442 19.43 -19.82 14.55
C GLY A 442 20.01 -18.56 15.20
N PHE A 443 20.78 -18.70 16.28
CA PHE A 443 21.51 -17.57 16.88
C PHE A 443 22.57 -16.98 15.91
N LEU A 444 23.29 -17.84 15.17
CA LEU A 444 24.23 -17.38 14.14
C LEU A 444 23.51 -16.66 12.98
N LEU A 445 22.42 -17.24 12.47
CA LEU A 445 21.70 -16.76 11.29
C LEU A 445 20.84 -15.53 11.55
N HIS A 446 20.10 -15.49 12.67
CA HIS A 446 19.06 -14.48 12.90
C HIS A 446 19.45 -13.40 13.92
N TYR A 447 20.50 -13.64 14.71
CA TYR A 447 21.08 -12.62 15.61
C TYR A 447 22.44 -12.11 15.11
N ILE A 448 23.45 -12.98 14.96
CA ILE A 448 24.82 -12.51 14.64
C ILE A 448 24.90 -11.91 13.23
N ILE A 449 24.54 -12.65 12.18
CA ILE A 449 24.73 -12.19 10.79
C ILE A 449 23.98 -10.88 10.48
N PRO A 450 22.72 -10.67 10.90
CA PRO A 450 22.02 -9.41 10.69
C PRO A 450 22.68 -8.25 11.45
N GLN A 451 23.13 -8.45 12.69
CA GLN A 451 23.86 -7.42 13.45
C GLN A 451 25.19 -7.03 12.78
N LEU A 452 25.93 -7.99 12.22
CA LEU A 452 27.17 -7.72 11.47
C LEU A 452 26.93 -6.96 10.15
N ARG A 453 25.72 -7.03 9.61
CA ARG A 453 25.30 -6.40 8.34
C ARG A 453 24.67 -5.02 8.54
N LYS A 454 24.00 -4.77 9.66
CA LYS A 454 23.40 -3.46 10.02
C LYS A 454 24.40 -2.33 9.82
N GLN A 455 23.90 -1.15 9.43
CA GLN A 455 24.73 0.04 9.23
C GLN A 455 25.56 0.37 10.48
N LEU A 456 24.98 0.22 11.67
CA LEU A 456 25.61 0.46 12.98
C LEU A 456 25.52 -0.81 13.86
N PRO A 457 26.44 -1.78 13.73
CA PRO A 457 26.40 -3.03 14.50
C PRO A 457 26.35 -2.79 16.01
N TRP A 458 25.35 -3.39 16.68
CA TRP A 458 25.02 -3.19 18.11
C TRP A 458 24.84 -1.74 18.57
N LEU A 459 24.68 -0.79 17.63
CA LEU A 459 24.72 0.66 17.89
C LEU A 459 26.02 1.12 18.58
N CYS A 460 27.12 0.37 18.43
CA CYS A 460 28.43 0.68 19.01
C CYS A 460 29.53 0.84 17.94
N ILE A 461 29.40 0.16 16.80
CA ILE A 461 30.37 0.19 15.70
C ILE A 461 29.84 1.17 14.64
N ALA A 462 30.69 2.09 14.17
CA ALA A 462 30.28 3.17 13.28
C ALA A 462 30.04 2.72 11.82
N ARG A 463 30.43 1.50 11.45
CA ARG A 463 30.39 0.99 10.07
C ARG A 463 30.03 -0.51 10.03
N PRO A 464 29.33 -0.99 8.99
CA PRO A 464 29.04 -2.41 8.83
C PRO A 464 30.32 -3.23 8.67
N ILE A 465 30.31 -4.42 9.27
CA ILE A 465 31.39 -5.41 9.19
C ILE A 465 31.25 -6.21 7.88
N LEU A 466 30.05 -6.72 7.61
CA LEU A 466 29.71 -7.40 6.36
C LEU A 466 29.24 -6.39 5.31
N ARG A 467 30.21 -5.80 4.60
CA ARG A 467 29.97 -4.72 3.64
C ARG A 467 29.45 -5.25 2.29
N ALA A 468 28.47 -4.54 1.72
CA ALA A 468 28.10 -4.68 0.31
C ALA A 468 29.22 -4.14 -0.60
N HIS A 469 29.27 -4.61 -1.86
CA HIS A 469 30.27 -4.17 -2.84
C HIS A 469 30.12 -2.68 -3.22
N GLU A 470 28.89 -2.18 -3.12
CA GLU A 470 28.44 -0.85 -3.51
C GLU A 470 28.66 0.20 -2.41
N TYR A 471 29.00 -0.22 -1.17
CA TYR A 471 29.09 0.67 0.00
C TYR A 471 29.98 1.91 -0.25
N GLY A 472 31.16 1.70 -0.84
CA GLY A 472 32.12 2.77 -1.18
C GLY A 472 31.90 3.46 -2.53
N GLN A 473 30.87 3.10 -3.31
CA GLN A 473 30.63 3.70 -4.63
C GLN A 473 29.76 4.95 -4.51
N TYR A 474 30.11 6.03 -5.21
CA TYR A 474 29.32 7.27 -5.23
C TYR A 474 28.09 7.14 -6.13
N GLN A 475 28.28 6.63 -7.36
CA GLN A 475 27.21 6.27 -8.30
C GLN A 475 27.36 4.81 -8.68
N VAL A 476 26.28 4.04 -8.54
CA VAL A 476 26.26 2.61 -8.92
C VAL A 476 25.76 2.50 -10.36
N ARG A 477 26.59 1.94 -11.25
CA ARG A 477 26.31 1.86 -12.71
C ARG A 477 25.70 0.53 -13.17
N GLY A 478 25.30 -0.35 -12.26
CA GLY A 478 24.79 -1.68 -12.59
C GLY A 478 24.10 -2.37 -11.40
N PRO A 479 23.54 -3.57 -11.59
CA PRO A 479 22.81 -4.28 -10.55
C PRO A 479 23.72 -4.68 -9.37
N ALA A 480 23.16 -4.65 -8.15
CA ALA A 480 23.89 -4.97 -6.92
C ALA A 480 24.41 -6.41 -6.90
N LYS A 481 25.72 -6.59 -6.68
CA LYS A 481 26.38 -7.90 -6.77
C LYS A 481 26.07 -8.77 -5.54
N VAL A 482 25.80 -10.05 -5.77
CA VAL A 482 25.57 -11.02 -4.69
C VAL A 482 26.90 -11.45 -4.06
N MET A 483 27.11 -11.06 -2.80
CA MET A 483 28.33 -11.32 -2.03
C MET A 483 28.43 -12.76 -1.54
N TRP A 484 29.64 -13.22 -1.21
CA TRP A 484 29.89 -14.61 -0.78
C TRP A 484 29.12 -14.97 0.51
N PHE A 485 29.06 -14.04 1.48
CA PHE A 485 28.34 -14.25 2.74
C PHE A 485 26.81 -14.30 2.55
N GLU A 486 26.25 -13.55 1.59
CA GLU A 486 24.82 -13.64 1.24
C GLU A 486 24.47 -15.04 0.70
N ARG A 487 25.35 -15.65 -0.09
CA ARG A 487 25.16 -17.03 -0.59
C ARG A 487 25.17 -18.03 0.55
N ILE A 488 26.15 -17.94 1.46
CA ILE A 488 26.24 -18.84 2.62
C ILE A 488 25.01 -18.69 3.52
N TYR A 489 24.59 -17.45 3.79
CA TYR A 489 23.36 -17.15 4.54
C TYR A 489 22.13 -17.85 3.92
N VAL A 490 21.91 -17.68 2.61
CA VAL A 490 20.77 -18.32 1.92
C VAL A 490 20.84 -19.86 1.98
N TYR A 491 22.03 -20.47 1.81
CA TYR A 491 22.18 -21.93 1.91
C TYR A 491 21.93 -22.46 3.33
N LEU A 492 22.42 -21.77 4.36
CA LEU A 492 22.19 -22.15 5.74
C LEU A 492 20.71 -21.94 6.16
N CYS A 493 20.09 -20.84 5.76
CA CYS A 493 18.66 -20.61 5.96
C CYS A 493 17.80 -21.66 5.21
N PHE A 494 18.22 -22.09 4.02
CA PHE A 494 17.57 -23.19 3.30
C PHE A 494 17.65 -24.52 4.06
N LEU A 495 18.82 -24.84 4.64
CA LEU A 495 19.03 -26.04 5.46
C LEU A 495 18.20 -25.99 6.75
N GLU A 496 18.25 -24.87 7.47
CA GLU A 496 17.47 -24.66 8.70
C GLU A 496 15.98 -24.88 8.46
N ARG A 497 15.42 -24.23 7.42
CA ARG A 497 13.99 -24.27 7.11
C ARG A 497 13.50 -25.60 6.52
N ASN A 498 14.25 -26.20 5.60
CA ASN A 498 13.75 -27.37 4.85
C ASN A 498 14.23 -28.72 5.42
N MET A 499 15.27 -28.75 6.25
CA MET A 499 15.80 -29.98 6.85
C MET A 499 15.65 -29.97 8.38
N LEU A 500 16.12 -28.91 9.05
CA LEU A 500 16.25 -28.92 10.51
C LEU A 500 14.90 -28.81 11.25
N TYR A 501 14.07 -27.79 10.94
CA TYR A 501 12.76 -27.67 11.57
C TYR A 501 11.80 -28.84 11.26
N PRO A 502 11.67 -29.33 10.01
CA PRO A 502 10.87 -30.51 9.72
C PRO A 502 11.32 -31.75 10.49
N LEU A 503 12.64 -31.94 10.67
CA LEU A 503 13.19 -33.05 11.45
C LEU A 503 12.89 -32.94 12.96
N ILE A 504 12.95 -31.72 13.52
CA ILE A 504 12.56 -31.45 14.92
C ILE A 504 11.07 -31.75 15.15
N PHE A 505 10.19 -31.24 14.30
CA PHE A 505 8.75 -31.44 14.47
C PHE A 505 8.34 -32.89 14.16
N LEU A 506 9.00 -33.58 13.23
CA LEU A 506 8.77 -35.00 12.99
C LEU A 506 9.11 -35.83 14.24
N ALA A 507 10.26 -35.59 14.88
CA ALA A 507 10.62 -36.26 16.13
C ALA A 507 9.63 -35.96 17.28
N ALA A 508 9.19 -34.69 17.41
CA ALA A 508 8.20 -34.29 18.40
C ALA A 508 6.82 -34.93 18.16
N LEU A 509 6.36 -35.00 16.90
CA LEU A 509 5.12 -35.69 16.53
C LEU A 509 5.17 -37.18 16.90
N THR A 510 6.30 -37.86 16.66
CA THR A 510 6.46 -39.27 17.01
C THR A 510 6.50 -39.49 18.54
N GLU A 511 6.99 -38.54 19.34
CA GLU A 511 7.06 -38.66 20.80
C GLU A 511 5.75 -38.28 21.52
N ASP A 512 5.15 -37.14 21.15
CA ASP A 512 4.05 -36.54 21.91
C ASP A 512 2.66 -37.01 21.48
N SER A 513 2.43 -37.35 20.20
CA SER A 513 1.09 -37.72 19.71
C SER A 513 0.39 -38.82 20.53
N PRO A 514 1.04 -39.95 20.90
CA PRO A 514 0.40 -40.96 21.75
C PRO A 514 0.13 -40.46 23.17
N ARG A 515 0.93 -39.53 23.72
CA ARG A 515 0.68 -38.93 25.05
C ARG A 515 -0.55 -38.04 25.03
N ILE A 516 -0.66 -37.20 24.00
CA ILE A 516 -1.79 -36.29 23.78
C ILE A 516 -3.09 -37.07 23.61
N VAL A 517 -3.08 -38.14 22.81
CA VAL A 517 -4.26 -39.03 22.62
C VAL A 517 -4.67 -39.73 23.90
N ASN A 518 -3.73 -40.22 24.71
CA ASN A 518 -4.05 -40.86 26.00
C ASN A 518 -4.68 -39.88 27.01
N LYS A 519 -4.37 -38.58 26.93
CA LYS A 519 -4.92 -37.54 27.82
C LYS A 519 -6.28 -37.01 27.35
N PHE A 520 -6.43 -36.70 26.07
CA PHE A 520 -7.61 -36.03 25.52
C PHE A 520 -8.58 -36.96 24.75
N GLY A 521 -8.26 -38.26 24.67
CA GLY A 521 -9.01 -39.25 23.90
C GLY A 521 -8.70 -39.19 22.40
N ALA A 522 -9.07 -40.25 21.67
CA ALA A 522 -8.71 -40.40 20.25
C ALA A 522 -9.26 -39.28 19.33
N LEU A 523 -10.50 -38.83 19.57
CA LEU A 523 -11.13 -37.80 18.74
C LEU A 523 -10.46 -36.42 18.93
N CYS A 524 -10.43 -35.90 20.16
CA CYS A 524 -9.88 -34.58 20.46
C CYS A 524 -8.35 -34.58 20.37
N GLY A 525 -7.68 -35.64 20.83
CA GLY A 525 -6.22 -35.77 20.76
C GLY A 525 -5.69 -35.74 19.33
N SER A 526 -6.34 -36.45 18.39
CA SER A 526 -5.96 -36.41 16.97
C SER A 526 -6.14 -35.01 16.36
N LEU A 527 -7.19 -34.28 16.74
CA LEU A 527 -7.40 -32.90 16.30
C LEU A 527 -6.32 -31.96 16.86
N ILE A 528 -5.98 -32.08 18.14
CA ILE A 528 -4.91 -31.29 18.78
C ILE A 528 -3.56 -31.54 18.09
N VAL A 529 -3.21 -32.80 17.82
CA VAL A 529 -1.97 -33.18 17.11
C VAL A 529 -1.92 -32.55 15.71
N VAL A 530 -3.00 -32.61 14.94
CA VAL A 530 -3.08 -32.00 13.60
C VAL A 530 -2.94 -30.48 13.67
N MET A 531 -3.64 -29.82 14.59
CA MET A 531 -3.62 -28.36 14.75
C MET A 531 -2.24 -27.85 15.20
N CYS A 532 -1.66 -28.46 16.24
CA CYS A 532 -0.33 -28.12 16.72
C CYS A 532 0.74 -28.39 15.66
N GLY A 533 0.69 -29.57 15.02
CA GLY A 533 1.63 -29.95 13.96
C GLY A 533 1.58 -28.99 12.77
N LEU A 534 0.38 -28.70 12.26
CA LEU A 534 0.18 -27.80 11.11
C LEU A 534 0.69 -26.40 11.42
N ARG A 535 0.32 -25.83 12.58
CA ARG A 535 0.80 -24.50 12.98
C ARG A 535 2.31 -24.45 13.11
N CYS A 536 2.92 -25.40 13.83
CA CYS A 536 4.36 -25.38 14.10
C CYS A 536 5.18 -25.48 12.79
N ILE A 537 4.81 -26.43 11.91
CA ILE A 537 5.53 -26.66 10.66
C ILE A 537 5.27 -25.51 9.67
N ARG A 538 4.02 -25.11 9.42
CA ARG A 538 3.70 -23.98 8.51
C ARG A 538 4.31 -22.67 9.01
N GLY A 539 4.24 -22.41 10.31
CA GLY A 539 4.87 -21.26 10.95
C GLY A 539 6.39 -21.22 10.73
N SER A 540 7.07 -22.37 10.85
CA SER A 540 8.51 -22.46 10.60
C SER A 540 8.91 -22.24 9.13
N TYR A 541 8.02 -22.54 8.18
CA TYR A 541 8.23 -22.22 6.77
C TYR A 541 7.98 -20.74 6.43
N SER A 542 7.02 -20.10 7.11
CA SER A 542 6.60 -18.71 6.86
C SER A 542 7.45 -17.66 7.57
N ASN A 543 7.63 -17.77 8.89
CA ASN A 543 8.43 -16.84 9.68
C ASN A 543 9.62 -17.60 10.28
N GLN A 544 10.80 -17.51 9.65
CA GLN A 544 12.00 -18.24 10.08
C GLN A 544 12.73 -17.55 11.24
N ASN A 545 12.72 -16.20 11.25
CA ASN A 545 13.57 -15.36 12.10
C ASN A 545 13.32 -15.55 13.60
N SER A 546 12.08 -15.87 14.01
CA SER A 546 11.69 -15.98 15.43
C SER A 546 11.76 -17.40 16.00
N GLN A 547 11.86 -18.44 15.16
CA GLN A 547 11.61 -19.83 15.58
C GLN A 547 12.68 -20.37 16.54
N TYR A 548 13.93 -19.91 16.41
CA TYR A 548 15.01 -20.33 17.30
C TYR A 548 14.81 -19.79 18.73
N LEU A 549 14.28 -18.57 18.88
CA LEU A 549 13.94 -18.01 20.20
C LEU A 549 12.74 -18.75 20.80
N ILE A 550 11.69 -18.99 20.02
CA ILE A 550 10.52 -19.78 20.45
C ILE A 550 10.97 -21.16 20.93
N LEU A 551 11.87 -21.83 20.20
CA LEU A 551 12.44 -23.12 20.56
C LEU A 551 13.22 -23.08 21.87
N ILE A 552 14.15 -22.13 22.01
CA ILE A 552 14.99 -21.98 23.21
C ILE A 552 14.10 -21.69 24.43
N PHE A 553 13.16 -20.74 24.33
CA PHE A 553 12.24 -20.44 25.44
C PHE A 553 11.34 -21.62 25.79
N THR A 554 10.85 -22.40 24.80
CA THR A 554 10.05 -23.61 25.07
C THR A 554 10.86 -24.63 25.88
N VAL A 555 12.11 -24.90 25.48
CA VAL A 555 12.97 -25.87 26.16
C VAL A 555 13.34 -25.38 27.57
N LEU A 556 13.74 -24.11 27.74
CA LEU A 556 14.09 -23.56 29.04
C LEU A 556 12.89 -23.59 30.01
N LEU A 557 11.74 -23.05 29.60
CA LEU A 557 10.56 -22.96 30.44
C LEU A 557 10.04 -24.36 30.84
N PHE A 558 9.84 -25.29 29.91
CA PHE A 558 9.14 -26.54 30.22
C PHE A 558 10.05 -27.72 30.57
N ARG A 559 11.35 -27.70 30.26
CA ARG A 559 12.29 -28.76 30.69
C ARG A 559 13.05 -28.41 31.97
N TYR A 560 13.28 -27.13 32.25
CA TYR A 560 14.05 -26.68 33.42
C TYR A 560 13.18 -25.97 34.46
N ASP A 561 12.63 -24.78 34.14
CA ASP A 561 12.02 -23.91 35.16
C ASP A 561 10.66 -24.42 35.68
N TYR A 562 9.79 -24.84 34.77
CA TYR A 562 8.38 -25.17 35.01
C TYR A 562 8.02 -26.60 34.58
N LYS A 563 8.92 -27.55 34.87
CA LYS A 563 8.78 -28.97 34.49
C LYS A 563 7.45 -29.63 34.90
N HIS A 564 6.81 -29.14 35.96
CA HIS A 564 5.50 -29.64 36.42
C HIS A 564 4.33 -29.31 35.47
N PHE A 565 4.47 -28.29 34.60
CA PHE A 565 3.45 -27.85 33.66
C PHE A 565 3.64 -28.41 32.24
N HIS A 566 4.65 -29.25 32.01
CA HIS A 566 4.93 -29.86 30.70
C HIS A 566 3.80 -30.80 30.25
N GLU A 567 3.06 -30.44 29.21
CA GLU A 567 1.99 -31.31 28.64
C GLU A 567 2.45 -32.08 27.40
N GLY A 568 3.49 -31.58 26.74
CA GLY A 568 4.10 -32.16 25.54
C GLY A 568 4.74 -31.05 24.72
N PHE A 569 5.91 -31.29 24.14
CA PHE A 569 6.67 -30.26 23.42
C PHE A 569 5.85 -29.60 22.31
N LEU A 570 4.96 -30.31 21.61
CA LEU A 570 4.07 -29.71 20.61
C LEU A 570 3.07 -28.70 21.17
N ILE A 571 2.48 -28.96 22.35
CA ILE A 571 1.49 -28.08 22.99
C ILE A 571 2.21 -26.89 23.65
N ASP A 572 3.34 -27.16 24.28
CA ASP A 572 4.22 -26.16 24.88
C ASP A 572 4.74 -25.18 23.82
N TYR A 573 5.25 -25.68 22.68
CA TYR A 573 5.75 -24.85 21.58
C TYR A 573 4.63 -24.03 20.93
N PHE A 574 3.42 -24.60 20.79
CA PHE A 574 2.25 -23.88 20.31
C PHE A 574 1.92 -22.70 21.25
N LEU A 575 1.93 -22.91 22.57
CA LEU A 575 1.67 -21.86 23.55
C LEU A 575 2.78 -20.79 23.54
N VAL A 576 4.05 -21.19 23.66
CA VAL A 576 5.20 -20.28 23.67
C VAL A 576 5.29 -19.48 22.36
N SER A 577 4.90 -20.07 21.23
CA SER A 577 4.74 -19.34 19.97
C SER A 577 3.71 -18.20 20.07
N ILE A 578 2.56 -18.38 20.74
CA ILE A 578 1.62 -17.26 20.99
C ILE A 578 2.26 -16.23 21.92
N LEU A 579 2.75 -16.68 23.06
CA LEU A 579 3.28 -15.82 24.12
C LEU A 579 4.47 -14.99 23.62
N TYR A 580 5.36 -15.56 22.82
CA TYR A 580 6.51 -14.87 22.23
C TYR A 580 6.07 -13.71 21.33
N HIS A 581 5.14 -13.94 20.38
CA HIS A 581 4.70 -12.87 19.47
C HIS A 581 3.99 -11.73 20.25
N ARG A 582 3.20 -12.08 21.27
CA ARG A 582 2.54 -11.10 22.15
C ARG A 582 3.51 -10.32 23.04
N ALA A 583 4.52 -10.99 23.60
CA ALA A 583 5.56 -10.37 24.40
C ALA A 583 6.50 -9.49 23.55
N TYR A 584 6.80 -9.89 22.32
CA TYR A 584 7.58 -9.10 21.37
C TYR A 584 6.83 -7.83 20.95
N GLU A 585 5.52 -7.93 20.66
CA GLU A 585 4.68 -6.76 20.38
C GLU A 585 4.59 -5.82 21.60
N LEU A 586 4.45 -6.37 22.81
CA LEU A 586 4.50 -5.59 24.06
C LEU A 586 5.84 -4.87 24.23
N MET A 587 6.96 -5.55 23.98
CA MET A 587 8.30 -4.97 24.07
C MET A 587 8.47 -3.79 23.11
N LEU A 588 8.04 -3.94 21.84
CA LEU A 588 8.08 -2.85 20.86
C LEU A 588 7.21 -1.66 21.27
N LYS A 589 6.01 -1.91 21.82
CA LYS A 589 5.13 -0.85 22.34
C LYS A 589 5.73 -0.14 23.55
N LEU A 590 6.34 -0.86 24.48
CA LEU A 590 7.02 -0.27 25.63
C LEU A 590 8.25 0.54 25.19
N GLN A 591 9.04 0.04 24.24
CA GLN A 591 10.16 0.78 23.66
C GLN A 591 9.69 2.09 23.00
N PHE A 592 8.61 2.05 22.22
CA PHE A 592 8.01 3.24 21.61
C PHE A 592 7.52 4.24 22.67
N VAL A 593 6.80 3.79 23.69
CA VAL A 593 6.31 4.64 24.79
C VAL A 593 7.48 5.27 25.58
N VAL A 594 8.52 4.50 25.89
CA VAL A 594 9.72 5.02 26.59
C VAL A 594 10.49 6.02 25.72
N THR A 595 10.58 5.77 24.42
CA THR A 595 11.22 6.68 23.46
C THR A 595 10.44 7.99 23.34
N TYR A 596 9.13 7.91 23.16
CA TYR A 596 8.24 9.07 23.05
C TYR A 596 8.21 9.94 24.32
N ILE A 597 8.35 9.32 25.49
CA ILE A 597 8.37 10.00 26.80
C ILE A 597 9.81 10.44 27.18
N ALA A 598 10.84 10.30 26.33
CA ALA A 598 12.22 10.59 26.71
C ALA A 598 12.50 12.12 26.85
N PRO A 599 12.96 12.61 28.03
CA PRO A 599 13.06 14.06 28.30
C PRO A 599 14.08 14.83 27.45
N TRP A 600 15.06 14.13 26.86
CA TRP A 600 16.08 14.73 26.00
C TRP A 600 15.66 14.89 24.53
N GLN A 601 14.53 14.30 24.10
CA GLN A 601 14.00 14.49 22.75
C GLN A 601 13.17 15.78 22.61
N ILE A 602 13.79 16.92 22.93
CA ILE A 602 13.20 18.26 22.89
C ILE A 602 13.13 18.78 21.43
N THR A 603 12.79 17.90 20.49
CA THR A 603 12.54 18.22 19.08
C THR A 603 11.08 18.63 18.84
N TRP A 604 10.15 18.18 19.70
CA TRP A 604 8.71 18.46 19.62
C TRP A 604 8.30 19.82 20.22
N GLY A 605 9.03 20.88 19.87
CA GLY A 605 8.56 22.26 19.73
C GLY A 605 7.88 23.02 20.89
N SER A 606 7.65 22.41 22.07
CA SER A 606 6.87 23.04 23.14
C SER A 606 7.36 22.68 24.54
N ALA A 607 7.64 23.71 25.36
CA ALA A 607 7.95 23.59 26.78
C ALA A 607 6.82 22.93 27.59
N PHE A 608 5.59 22.87 27.06
CA PHE A 608 4.49 22.15 27.68
C PHE A 608 4.76 20.65 27.80
N HIS A 609 5.47 20.01 26.85
CA HIS A 609 5.77 18.58 26.94
C HIS A 609 6.72 18.27 28.10
N ALA A 610 7.76 19.09 28.30
CA ALA A 610 8.67 18.96 29.45
C ALA A 610 7.96 19.15 30.80
N PHE A 611 6.91 19.99 30.86
CA PHE A 611 6.08 20.17 32.06
C PHE A 611 5.03 19.06 32.24
N ALA A 612 4.47 18.50 31.16
CA ALA A 612 3.47 17.43 31.20
C ALA A 612 4.07 16.06 31.55
N GLN A 613 5.36 15.86 31.26
CA GLN A 613 6.05 14.57 31.40
C GLN A 613 6.13 14.04 32.84
N PRO A 614 6.41 14.84 33.90
CA PRO A 614 6.30 14.35 35.29
C PRO A 614 4.90 13.86 35.66
N PHE A 615 3.84 14.43 35.07
CA PHE A 615 2.46 14.00 35.32
C PHE A 615 2.12 12.65 34.66
N SER A 616 2.93 12.13 33.72
CA SER A 616 2.73 10.77 33.21
C SER A 616 3.25 9.69 34.16
N VAL A 617 4.14 10.02 35.11
CA VAL A 617 4.74 9.05 36.05
C VAL A 617 3.69 8.41 36.97
N PRO A 618 2.74 9.14 37.60
CA PRO A 618 1.61 8.53 38.31
C PRO A 618 0.72 7.62 37.44
N HIS A 619 0.64 7.89 36.14
CA HIS A 619 -0.16 7.11 35.19
C HIS A 619 0.62 5.92 34.57
N SER A 620 1.88 5.71 34.93
CA SER A 620 2.73 4.61 34.41
C SER A 620 2.09 3.23 34.55
N ALA A 621 1.43 2.93 35.67
CA ALA A 621 0.72 1.67 35.88
C ALA A 621 -0.48 1.50 34.91
N MET A 622 -1.20 2.58 34.62
CA MET A 622 -2.30 2.59 33.65
C MET A 622 -1.77 2.41 32.23
N LEU A 623 -0.68 3.13 31.86
CA LEU A 623 -0.02 3.00 30.56
C LEU A 623 0.52 1.56 30.34
N PHE A 624 1.10 0.94 31.36
CA PHE A 624 1.58 -0.44 31.30
C PHE A 624 0.43 -1.44 31.11
N LEU A 625 -0.68 -1.29 31.86
CA LEU A 625 -1.88 -2.11 31.69
C LEU A 625 -2.50 -1.92 30.28
N GLN A 626 -2.57 -0.68 29.80
CA GLN A 626 -3.03 -0.37 28.45
C GLN A 626 -2.10 -0.97 27.38
N ALA A 627 -0.78 -0.95 27.58
CA ALA A 627 0.19 -1.59 26.68
C ALA A 627 0.00 -3.12 26.65
N ILE A 628 -0.25 -3.77 27.81
CA ILE A 628 -0.57 -5.21 27.88
C ILE A 628 -1.87 -5.53 27.13
N ILE A 629 -2.96 -4.81 27.41
CA ILE A 629 -4.25 -5.00 26.72
C ILE A 629 -4.07 -4.78 25.22
N SER A 630 -3.32 -3.74 24.85
CA SER A 630 -3.02 -3.38 23.47
C SER A 630 -2.22 -4.44 22.73
N ALA A 631 -1.16 -4.99 23.33
CA ALA A 631 -0.37 -6.08 22.76
C ALA A 631 -1.16 -7.40 22.69
N THR A 632 -2.05 -7.65 23.66
CA THR A 632 -2.93 -8.82 23.67
C THR A 632 -3.96 -8.80 22.53
N LEU A 633 -4.44 -7.60 22.17
CA LEU A 633 -5.44 -7.37 21.11
C LEU A 633 -4.86 -6.86 19.78
N SER A 634 -3.54 -6.77 19.64
CA SER A 634 -2.84 -6.06 18.54
C SER A 634 -3.45 -4.70 18.15
N THR A 635 -3.89 -3.89 19.12
CA THR A 635 -4.39 -2.52 18.83
C THR A 635 -3.23 -1.53 18.72
N PRO A 636 -3.28 -0.49 17.88
CA PRO A 636 -2.29 0.58 17.94
C PRO A 636 -2.50 1.47 19.17
N LEU A 637 -1.40 2.01 19.72
CA LEU A 637 -1.41 3.01 20.78
C LEU A 637 -1.34 4.41 20.17
N ASN A 638 -2.32 5.27 20.47
CA ASN A 638 -2.38 6.63 19.96
C ASN A 638 -2.09 7.62 21.12
N PRO A 639 -1.14 8.56 20.98
CA PRO A 639 -0.93 9.61 21.99
C PRO A 639 -2.12 10.58 21.99
N PHE A 640 -2.77 10.75 23.15
CA PHE A 640 -3.95 11.59 23.29
C PHE A 640 -3.56 13.06 23.16
N LEU A 641 -4.03 13.74 22.12
CA LEU A 641 -3.70 15.15 21.81
C LEU A 641 -2.18 15.42 21.74
N GLY A 642 -1.37 14.42 21.39
CA GLY A 642 0.10 14.50 21.40
C GLY A 642 0.72 14.55 22.81
N SER A 643 -0.05 14.28 23.86
CA SER A 643 0.46 14.21 25.23
C SER A 643 1.13 12.86 25.53
N ALA A 644 1.80 12.78 26.70
CA ALA A 644 2.40 11.54 27.22
C ALA A 644 1.37 10.48 27.70
N ILE A 645 0.07 10.73 27.54
CA ILE A 645 -1.00 9.77 27.85
C ILE A 645 -1.39 9.06 26.54
N PHE A 646 -1.30 7.73 26.54
CA PHE A 646 -1.70 6.90 25.40
C PHE A 646 -3.13 6.36 25.57
N LEU A 647 -3.85 6.27 24.46
CA LEU A 647 -5.12 5.55 24.37
C LEU A 647 -4.99 4.36 23.42
N THR A 648 -5.60 3.25 23.79
CA THR A 648 -5.72 2.07 22.92
C THR A 648 -6.74 2.34 21.82
N SER A 649 -6.32 2.26 20.56
CA SER A 649 -7.24 2.34 19.42
C SER A 649 -8.04 1.03 19.25
N TYR A 650 -8.91 0.99 18.25
CA TYR A 650 -9.61 -0.22 17.84
C TYR A 650 -8.67 -1.23 17.15
N VAL A 651 -9.05 -2.52 17.15
CA VAL A 651 -8.29 -3.60 16.48
C VAL A 651 -8.23 -3.40 14.97
N ARG A 652 -7.07 -3.65 14.35
CA ARG A 652 -6.87 -3.50 12.89
C ARG A 652 -6.15 -4.73 12.34
N PRO A 653 -6.48 -5.16 11.10
CA PRO A 653 -5.67 -6.16 10.41
C PRO A 653 -4.29 -5.60 10.08
N ILE A 654 -3.34 -6.49 9.77
CA ILE A 654 -1.96 -6.12 9.43
C ILE A 654 -1.90 -5.19 8.21
N LYS A 655 -2.82 -5.32 7.23
CA LYS A 655 -2.99 -4.33 6.14
C LYS A 655 -3.50 -2.98 6.71
N PHE A 656 -2.57 -2.14 7.14
CA PHE A 656 -2.85 -0.84 7.76
C PHE A 656 -3.70 0.13 6.90
N TRP A 657 -3.51 0.15 5.58
CA TRP A 657 -4.32 0.98 4.68
C TRP A 657 -5.34 0.16 3.89
N GLU A 658 -6.61 0.27 4.26
CA GLU A 658 -7.73 -0.44 3.62
C GLU A 658 -7.99 -0.01 2.17
N ARG A 659 -7.76 1.28 1.85
CA ARG A 659 -8.06 1.86 0.53
C ARG A 659 -6.80 2.01 -0.32
N ASP A 660 -6.80 1.33 -1.46
CA ASP A 660 -5.77 1.43 -2.47
C ASP A 660 -6.00 2.71 -3.32
N TYR A 661 -5.14 3.71 -3.11
CA TYR A 661 -5.17 4.97 -3.87
C TYR A 661 -4.32 4.81 -5.13
N ASN A 662 -4.94 4.35 -6.21
CA ASN A 662 -4.26 4.24 -7.50
C ASN A 662 -4.07 5.63 -8.10
N THR A 663 -2.84 6.13 -8.09
CA THR A 663 -2.44 7.29 -8.91
C THR A 663 -2.61 6.90 -10.37
N ARG A 664 -3.54 7.54 -11.07
CA ARG A 664 -3.71 7.36 -12.51
C ARG A 664 -2.78 8.34 -13.22
N ARG A 665 -1.88 7.82 -14.07
CA ARG A 665 -1.17 8.65 -15.04
C ARG A 665 -2.19 9.45 -15.85
N VAL A 666 -1.97 10.75 -15.99
CA VAL A 666 -2.75 11.56 -16.94
C VAL A 666 -2.19 11.23 -18.32
N ASP A 667 -3.02 10.60 -19.16
CA ASP A 667 -2.62 10.23 -20.51
C ASP A 667 -2.81 11.43 -21.44
N HIS A 668 -1.69 12.01 -21.86
CA HIS A 668 -1.64 13.19 -22.72
C HIS A 668 -1.53 12.85 -24.21
N SER A 669 -1.59 11.57 -24.60
CA SER A 669 -1.47 11.15 -26.02
C SER A 669 -2.51 11.75 -26.96
N ASN A 670 -3.59 12.36 -26.44
CA ASN A 670 -4.64 13.02 -27.21
C ASN A 670 -4.82 14.50 -26.84
N THR A 671 -3.88 15.14 -26.13
CA THR A 671 -3.92 16.59 -25.86
C THR A 671 -3.06 17.35 -26.87
N PRO A 672 -3.55 18.46 -27.46
CA PRO A 672 -2.82 19.18 -28.51
C PRO A 672 -1.51 19.80 -27.98
N LEU A 673 -0.52 19.93 -28.85
CA LEU A 673 0.84 20.38 -28.49
C LEU A 673 0.85 21.80 -27.90
N SER A 674 -0.01 22.68 -28.40
CA SER A 674 -0.31 24.01 -27.86
C SER A 674 -0.62 23.95 -26.35
N SER A 675 -1.57 23.09 -25.95
CA SER A 675 -1.98 22.93 -24.55
C SER A 675 -0.88 22.39 -23.62
N HIS A 676 0.12 21.70 -24.17
CA HIS A 676 1.33 21.28 -23.45
C HIS A 676 2.34 22.43 -23.27
N LEU A 677 2.45 23.29 -24.28
CA LEU A 677 3.39 24.42 -24.31
C LEU A 677 2.96 25.54 -23.35
N ASP A 678 1.64 25.74 -23.21
CA ASP A 678 1.04 26.82 -22.42
C ASP A 678 0.76 26.46 -20.95
N ARG A 679 0.53 25.19 -20.65
CA ARG A 679 0.61 24.74 -19.25
C ARG A 679 2.05 24.91 -18.78
N ASN A 680 2.24 25.53 -17.62
CA ASN A 680 3.51 25.49 -16.91
C ASN A 680 3.91 24.02 -16.77
N LEU A 681 4.93 23.59 -17.52
CA LEU A 681 5.33 22.18 -17.62
C LEU A 681 5.85 21.58 -16.29
N GLY A 682 6.10 22.41 -15.27
CA GLY A 682 6.33 22.01 -13.87
C GLY A 682 5.07 21.93 -13.00
N ALA A 683 3.86 22.06 -13.57
CA ALA A 683 2.60 21.85 -12.85
C ALA A 683 2.20 20.35 -12.80
N ASP A 684 2.79 19.53 -13.67
CA ASP A 684 2.53 18.10 -13.77
C ASP A 684 3.54 17.23 -12.99
N ASP A 685 4.23 17.80 -12.00
CA ASP A 685 5.10 17.06 -11.07
C ASP A 685 4.40 15.84 -10.46
N ASN A 686 3.13 15.98 -10.07
CA ASN A 686 2.34 14.87 -9.53
C ASN A 686 2.15 13.73 -10.55
N ASN A 687 2.12 14.03 -11.86
CA ASN A 687 2.06 13.03 -12.93
C ASN A 687 3.43 12.35 -13.10
N LEU A 688 4.53 13.13 -13.11
CA LEU A 688 5.90 12.62 -13.17
C LEU A 688 6.24 11.72 -11.96
N ASN A 689 5.84 12.15 -10.75
CA ASN A 689 5.98 11.38 -9.53
C ASN A 689 5.16 10.08 -9.60
N SER A 690 3.93 10.12 -10.15
CA SER A 690 3.14 8.90 -10.36
C SER A 690 3.82 7.89 -11.30
N ILE A 691 4.49 8.37 -12.36
CA ILE A 691 5.27 7.54 -13.29
C ILE A 691 6.48 6.94 -12.56
N PHE A 692 7.23 7.75 -11.80
CA PHE A 692 8.36 7.27 -11.00
C PHE A 692 7.92 6.18 -10.01
N TYR A 693 6.84 6.39 -9.27
CA TYR A 693 6.30 5.40 -8.32
C TYR A 693 5.74 4.16 -9.02
N GLU A 694 5.16 4.26 -10.21
CA GLU A 694 4.74 3.09 -11.02
C GLU A 694 5.96 2.25 -11.43
N HIS A 695 7.03 2.87 -11.94
CA HIS A 695 8.28 2.19 -12.27
C HIS A 695 8.97 1.58 -11.05
N LEU A 696 9.05 2.31 -9.94
CA LEU A 696 9.61 1.84 -8.67
C LEU A 696 8.84 0.62 -8.14
N THR A 697 7.50 0.63 -8.25
CA THR A 697 6.66 -0.51 -7.88
C THR A 697 6.98 -1.73 -8.73
N ARG A 698 7.13 -1.58 -10.05
CA ARG A 698 7.50 -2.67 -10.96
C ARG A 698 8.90 -3.24 -10.68
N SER A 699 9.86 -2.37 -10.35
CA SER A 699 11.23 -2.76 -9.95
C SER A 699 11.20 -3.59 -8.66
N LEU A 700 10.49 -3.12 -7.62
CA LEU A 700 10.29 -3.85 -6.37
C LEU A 700 9.54 -5.17 -6.57
N GLN A 701 8.53 -5.22 -7.47
CA GLN A 701 7.85 -6.48 -7.86
C GLN A 701 8.78 -7.50 -8.52
N HIS A 702 9.99 -7.12 -8.96
CA HIS A 702 10.97 -8.02 -9.54
C HIS A 702 12.12 -8.38 -8.57
N SER A 703 12.58 -7.45 -7.74
CA SER A 703 13.74 -7.69 -6.85
C SER A 703 13.37 -8.05 -5.40
N LEU A 704 12.31 -7.44 -4.83
CA LEU A 704 12.11 -7.34 -3.37
C LEU A 704 12.12 -8.69 -2.65
N CYS A 705 11.42 -9.70 -3.18
CA CYS A 705 11.38 -11.02 -2.54
C CYS A 705 12.77 -11.69 -2.52
N GLY A 706 13.59 -11.48 -3.54
CA GLY A 706 14.98 -11.96 -3.57
C GLY A 706 15.87 -11.19 -2.58
N ASP A 707 15.75 -9.86 -2.54
CA ASP A 707 16.50 -9.01 -1.61
C ASP A 707 16.18 -9.32 -0.13
N LEU A 708 14.92 -9.64 0.17
CA LEU A 708 14.49 -10.07 1.50
C LEU A 708 15.06 -11.46 1.87
N ILE A 709 15.06 -12.43 0.94
CA ILE A 709 15.69 -13.75 1.15
C ILE A 709 17.21 -13.63 1.34
N LEU A 710 17.87 -12.69 0.64
CA LEU A 710 19.29 -12.36 0.82
C LEU A 710 19.56 -11.62 2.14
N GLY A 711 18.53 -11.25 2.91
CA GLY A 711 18.65 -10.50 4.17
C GLY A 711 19.10 -9.05 3.98
N ARG A 712 18.82 -8.43 2.82
CA ARG A 712 19.30 -7.07 2.50
C ARG A 712 18.67 -5.97 3.35
N TRP A 713 17.42 -6.16 3.76
CA TRP A 713 16.67 -5.22 4.62
C TRP A 713 16.74 -5.59 6.11
N GLY A 714 17.60 -6.55 6.48
CA GLY A 714 17.66 -7.08 7.85
C GLY A 714 16.56 -8.12 8.15
N PRO A 715 16.25 -8.38 9.44
CA PRO A 715 15.18 -9.27 9.83
C PRO A 715 13.83 -8.57 9.64
N VAL A 716 13.03 -9.07 8.69
CA VAL A 716 11.75 -8.46 8.29
C VAL A 716 10.58 -9.37 8.70
N ASN A 717 9.53 -8.79 9.25
CA ASN A 717 8.28 -9.42 9.65
C ASN A 717 7.09 -8.89 8.84
N GLN A 718 5.92 -9.50 9.07
CA GLN A 718 4.64 -9.06 8.49
C GLN A 718 4.14 -7.82 9.27
N GLY A 719 3.77 -6.76 8.56
CA GLY A 719 3.38 -5.46 9.13
C GLY A 719 4.49 -4.41 9.17
N ASP A 720 5.74 -4.79 8.85
CA ASP A 720 6.88 -3.85 8.89
C ASP A 720 6.76 -2.77 7.80
N CYS A 721 7.03 -1.53 8.19
CA CYS A 721 7.06 -0.36 7.31
C CYS A 721 8.50 0.14 7.11
N PHE A 722 8.89 0.32 5.86
CA PHE A 722 10.19 0.84 5.45
C PHE A 722 10.00 2.17 4.74
N VAL A 723 10.86 3.15 5.03
CA VAL A 723 10.94 4.40 4.25
C VAL A 723 12.15 4.28 3.34
N LEU A 724 11.91 4.34 2.03
CA LEU A 724 12.96 4.51 1.03
C LEU A 724 13.08 6.00 0.74
N ALA A 725 14.24 6.58 1.05
CA ALA A 725 14.54 7.98 0.78
C ALA A 725 15.52 8.11 -0.39
N SER A 726 15.33 9.17 -1.18
CA SER A 726 16.20 9.59 -2.28
C SER A 726 16.23 11.12 -2.29
N ASP A 727 17.26 11.73 -2.86
CA ASP A 727 17.55 13.18 -2.81
C ASP A 727 16.35 14.10 -3.14
N TYR A 728 15.39 13.61 -3.93
CA TYR A 728 14.19 14.35 -4.35
C TYR A 728 12.84 13.68 -4.04
N LEU A 729 12.81 12.38 -3.74
CA LEU A 729 11.57 11.60 -3.64
C LEU A 729 11.69 10.53 -2.55
N ASN A 730 10.64 10.44 -1.73
CA ASN A 730 10.54 9.49 -0.63
C ASN A 730 9.31 8.60 -0.82
N CYS A 731 9.39 7.32 -0.46
CA CYS A 731 8.23 6.45 -0.45
C CYS A 731 8.22 5.53 0.78
N LEU A 732 7.03 5.16 1.22
CA LEU A 732 6.80 4.16 2.25
C LEU A 732 6.46 2.83 1.58
N VAL A 733 7.20 1.78 1.91
CA VAL A 733 6.96 0.39 1.51
C VAL A 733 6.53 -0.39 2.76
N HIS A 734 5.31 -0.91 2.74
CA HIS A 734 4.73 -1.69 3.83
C HIS A 734 4.58 -3.16 3.42
N ILE A 735 5.19 -4.05 4.20
CA ILE A 735 5.17 -5.50 3.97
C ILE A 735 3.89 -6.07 4.59
N ILE A 736 2.92 -6.44 3.76
CA ILE A 736 1.65 -7.01 4.23
C ILE A 736 1.85 -8.50 4.50
N GLU A 737 2.00 -9.31 3.45
CA GLU A 737 2.11 -10.77 3.53
C GLU A 737 3.57 -11.19 3.31
N LEU A 738 4.10 -12.05 4.19
CA LEU A 738 5.42 -12.65 4.04
C LEU A 738 5.28 -14.16 4.27
N GLY A 739 5.53 -14.94 3.23
CA GLY A 739 5.51 -16.40 3.24
C GLY A 739 6.78 -17.00 2.63
N ASN A 740 6.77 -18.31 2.42
CA ASN A 740 7.92 -19.07 1.93
C ASN A 740 8.29 -18.69 0.47
N GLY A 741 9.12 -17.67 0.33
CA GLY A 741 9.43 -17.07 -0.97
C GLY A 741 8.24 -16.33 -1.60
N LEU A 742 7.31 -15.84 -0.80
CA LEU A 742 6.22 -14.95 -1.22
C LEU A 742 6.29 -13.66 -0.42
N VAL A 743 6.13 -12.51 -1.08
CA VAL A 743 6.01 -11.21 -0.42
C VAL A 743 4.93 -10.41 -1.13
N THR A 744 3.94 -9.93 -0.38
CA THR A 744 2.96 -8.95 -0.86
C THR A 744 3.17 -7.65 -0.10
N PHE A 745 3.38 -6.56 -0.83
CA PHE A 745 3.67 -5.24 -0.26
C PHE A 745 2.77 -4.17 -0.85
N GLN A 746 2.64 -3.05 -0.14
CA GLN A 746 1.98 -1.84 -0.61
C GLN A 746 3.00 -0.70 -0.57
N MET A 747 3.12 0.06 -1.66
CA MET A 747 3.97 1.25 -1.71
C MET A 747 3.12 2.50 -1.79
N ARG A 748 3.56 3.58 -1.13
CA ARG A 748 2.95 4.92 -1.19
C ARG A 748 4.03 5.98 -1.35
N GLY A 749 3.87 6.87 -2.33
CA GLY A 749 4.68 8.08 -2.42
C GLY A 749 4.45 8.99 -1.21
N LEU A 750 5.53 9.52 -0.66
CA LEU A 750 5.54 10.53 0.40
C LEU A 750 6.07 11.84 -0.20
N GLU A 751 5.19 12.56 -0.89
CA GLU A 751 5.51 13.86 -1.48
C GLU A 751 5.44 14.95 -0.40
N PHE A 752 6.58 15.21 0.23
CA PHE A 752 6.73 16.20 1.30
C PHE A 752 6.71 17.65 0.79
N ARG A 753 5.61 18.09 0.19
CA ARG A 753 5.42 19.48 -0.23
C ARG A 753 4.83 20.37 0.87
N GLY A 754 5.68 21.25 1.40
CA GLY A 754 5.24 22.60 1.79
C GLY A 754 5.11 22.93 3.28
N THR A 755 5.56 22.09 4.22
CA THR A 755 5.66 22.49 5.64
C THR A 755 7.06 22.28 6.23
N TYR A 756 7.49 23.24 7.05
CA TYR A 756 8.80 23.20 7.73
C TYR A 756 8.96 21.97 8.63
N CYS A 757 7.88 21.49 9.24
CA CYS A 757 7.88 20.27 10.04
C CYS A 757 8.23 19.03 9.20
N GLN A 758 7.58 18.87 8.03
CA GLN A 758 7.84 17.76 7.10
C GLN A 758 9.27 17.79 6.55
N GLN A 759 9.80 18.96 6.23
CA GLN A 759 11.18 19.07 5.76
C GLN A 759 12.17 18.69 6.88
N ARG A 760 11.94 19.14 8.13
CA ARG A 760 12.73 18.71 9.29
C ARG A 760 12.64 17.21 9.57
N GLU A 761 11.49 16.58 9.35
CA GLU A 761 11.35 15.12 9.46
C GLU A 761 12.22 14.39 8.43
N VAL A 762 12.25 14.85 7.17
CA VAL A 762 13.12 14.28 6.13
C VAL A 762 14.60 14.52 6.45
N GLU A 763 14.97 15.74 6.83
CA GLU A 763 16.34 16.09 7.23
C GLU A 763 16.83 15.20 8.37
N ALA A 764 16.03 15.02 9.43
CA ALA A 764 16.34 14.15 10.58
C ALA A 764 16.37 12.64 10.28
N ILE A 765 15.86 12.20 9.13
CA ILE A 765 16.00 10.81 8.63
C ILE A 765 17.27 10.66 7.78
N THR A 766 17.70 11.74 7.11
CA THR A 766 18.87 11.74 6.22
C THR A 766 20.19 12.18 6.87
N GLU A 767 20.12 12.84 8.03
CA GLU A 767 21.28 13.34 8.78
C GLU A 767 22.17 12.20 9.29
N GLY A 768 23.48 12.36 9.14
CA GLY A 768 24.47 11.35 9.49
C GLY A 768 24.75 11.27 10.99
N VAL A 769 24.98 10.07 11.50
CA VAL A 769 25.30 9.83 12.93
C VAL A 769 26.74 10.26 13.30
N GLU A 770 27.60 10.52 12.30
CA GLU A 770 29.04 10.76 12.47
C GLU A 770 29.38 12.17 13.04
N GLU A 771 28.42 13.08 13.27
CA GLU A 771 28.69 14.47 13.73
C GLU A 771 28.62 14.69 15.27
N ASN A 772 28.33 13.67 16.07
CA ASN A 772 28.11 13.80 17.52
C ASN A 772 29.32 13.35 18.38
N ASP A 773 30.38 14.16 18.47
CA ASP A 773 31.62 13.78 19.18
C ASP A 773 31.57 13.91 20.72
N GLY A 774 30.82 14.87 21.27
CA GLY A 774 30.79 15.15 22.72
C GLY A 774 29.79 14.31 23.52
N PHE A 775 30.06 14.07 24.81
CA PHE A 775 29.15 13.48 25.80
C PHE A 775 28.86 14.48 26.94
N CYS A 776 27.69 15.12 26.89
CA CYS A 776 27.31 16.20 27.79
C CYS A 776 28.38 17.31 27.85
N CYS A 777 29.12 17.42 28.95
CA CYS A 777 30.17 18.42 29.17
C CYS A 777 31.60 17.86 29.01
N CYS A 778 31.75 16.64 28.49
CA CYS A 778 33.02 15.96 28.32
C CYS A 778 33.19 15.49 26.87
N GLU A 779 34.44 15.48 26.39
CA GLU A 779 34.81 14.87 25.10
C GLU A 779 35.60 13.57 25.37
N PRO A 780 34.93 12.46 25.77
CA PRO A 780 35.58 11.16 25.81
C PRO A 780 35.81 10.71 24.36
N GLY A 781 37.02 10.96 23.85
CA GLY A 781 37.42 10.55 22.51
C GLY A 781 37.14 9.07 22.24
N HIS A 782 36.67 8.76 21.03
CA HIS A 782 36.24 7.42 20.66
C HIS A 782 37.35 6.60 20.00
N LEU A 783 37.24 5.27 20.03
CA LEU A 783 38.14 4.38 19.29
C LEU A 783 37.86 4.45 17.78
N PRO A 784 38.87 4.23 16.91
CA PRO A 784 38.68 4.27 15.47
C PRO A 784 37.68 3.20 15.00
N ASN A 785 36.68 3.61 14.20
CA ASN A 785 35.52 2.83 13.76
C ASN A 785 34.48 2.47 14.86
N MET A 786 34.60 2.99 16.07
CA MET A 786 33.51 2.97 17.06
C MET A 786 32.76 4.30 17.07
N LEU A 787 31.48 4.26 17.43
CA LEU A 787 30.67 5.46 17.70
C LEU A 787 31.13 6.12 19.00
N SER A 788 30.92 7.43 19.12
CA SER A 788 31.01 8.13 20.40
C SER A 788 29.95 7.59 21.37
N ALA A 789 30.19 7.74 22.68
CA ALA A 789 29.24 7.31 23.70
C ALA A 789 27.88 8.02 23.58
N ASN A 790 27.88 9.29 23.14
CA ASN A 790 26.66 10.07 22.94
C ASN A 790 25.92 9.67 21.66
N ALA A 791 26.63 9.42 20.55
CA ALA A 791 26.01 8.90 19.34
C ALA A 791 25.36 7.52 19.60
N ALA A 792 26.09 6.61 20.25
CA ALA A 792 25.60 5.29 20.66
C ALA A 792 24.43 5.35 21.66
N PHE A 793 24.40 6.37 22.52
CA PHE A 793 23.26 6.66 23.39
C PHE A 793 22.08 7.16 22.54
N SER A 794 22.20 8.32 21.89
CA SER A 794 21.15 8.99 21.10
C SER A 794 20.43 8.05 20.12
N GLN A 795 21.17 7.20 19.40
CA GLN A 795 20.60 6.23 18.46
C GLN A 795 19.63 5.22 19.10
N ARG A 796 19.78 4.88 20.39
CA ARG A 796 18.85 3.98 21.11
C ARG A 796 17.50 4.63 21.44
N TRP A 797 17.41 5.97 21.32
CA TRP A 797 16.19 6.74 21.52
C TRP A 797 15.60 7.25 20.20
N LEU A 798 16.01 6.74 19.04
CA LEU A 798 15.29 7.01 17.79
C LEU A 798 14.10 6.05 17.63
N ALA A 799 13.00 6.57 17.10
CA ALA A 799 11.82 5.77 16.73
C ALA A 799 11.99 5.02 15.40
N TRP A 800 13.06 5.32 14.65
CA TRP A 800 13.43 4.70 13.38
C TRP A 800 14.89 4.23 13.41
N GLU A 801 15.17 3.15 12.70
CA GLU A 801 16.52 2.60 12.53
C GLU A 801 16.90 2.58 11.03
N VAL A 802 18.12 3.03 10.70
CA VAL A 802 18.65 2.95 9.33
C VAL A 802 19.05 1.52 9.00
N THR A 803 18.19 0.80 8.28
CA THR A 803 18.42 -0.60 7.90
C THR A 803 19.56 -0.76 6.89
N ALA A 804 19.60 0.09 5.87
CA ALA A 804 20.66 0.16 4.87
C ALA A 804 20.85 1.60 4.35
N ALA A 805 22.07 2.12 4.39
CA ALA A 805 22.37 3.47 3.90
C ALA A 805 22.39 3.59 2.36
N LYS A 806 22.50 2.46 1.63
CA LYS A 806 22.43 2.40 0.17
C LYS A 806 21.68 1.15 -0.25
N TYR A 807 20.56 1.34 -0.95
CA TYR A 807 19.80 0.27 -1.59
C TYR A 807 19.68 0.61 -3.08
N VAL A 808 20.03 -0.35 -3.94
CA VAL A 808 20.12 -0.14 -5.40
C VAL A 808 18.93 -0.79 -6.07
N LEU A 809 18.15 0.01 -6.77
CA LEU A 809 17.01 -0.43 -7.58
C LEU A 809 17.19 0.05 -9.03
N GLU A 810 16.57 -0.65 -9.97
CA GLU A 810 16.37 -0.13 -11.32
C GLU A 810 15.33 0.99 -11.23
N GLY A 811 15.75 2.23 -11.52
CA GLY A 811 14.95 3.44 -11.36
C GLY A 811 14.85 4.25 -12.65
N TYR A 812 13.82 5.10 -12.73
CA TYR A 812 13.64 6.06 -13.82
C TYR A 812 14.40 7.36 -13.50
N SER A 813 15.30 7.78 -14.40
CA SER A 813 16.02 9.05 -14.29
C SER A 813 15.15 10.20 -14.80
N ILE A 814 14.70 11.08 -13.89
CA ILE A 814 13.99 12.33 -14.27
C ILE A 814 14.98 13.34 -14.89
N SER A 815 16.28 13.20 -14.60
CA SER A 815 17.34 14.11 -15.02
C SER A 815 17.81 13.94 -16.47
N ASP A 816 17.38 12.90 -17.19
CA ASP A 816 17.82 12.63 -18.56
C ASP A 816 17.03 13.51 -19.56
N ASN A 817 17.40 14.80 -19.58
CA ASN A 817 16.80 15.88 -20.36
C ASN A 817 15.29 16.08 -20.13
N SER A 818 14.94 16.95 -19.17
CA SER A 818 13.63 17.60 -19.24
C SER A 818 13.60 18.51 -20.48
N ALA A 819 12.86 18.09 -21.52
CA ALA A 819 12.56 18.94 -22.67
C ALA A 819 11.89 20.26 -22.21
N VAL A 820 11.29 20.25 -21.03
CA VAL A 820 10.78 21.41 -20.28
C VAL A 820 11.79 22.55 -20.17
N SER A 821 13.02 22.29 -19.70
CA SER A 821 14.02 23.35 -19.53
C SER A 821 14.50 23.92 -20.87
N MET A 822 14.50 23.12 -21.93
CA MET A 822 14.84 23.58 -23.28
C MET A 822 13.69 24.42 -23.88
N LEU A 823 12.45 23.91 -23.81
CA LEU A 823 11.26 24.53 -24.36
C LEU A 823 10.66 25.63 -23.47
N GLN A 824 11.30 26.02 -22.36
CA GLN A 824 10.95 27.26 -21.66
C GLN A 824 11.50 28.51 -22.36
N VAL A 825 12.54 28.37 -23.18
CA VAL A 825 13.08 29.49 -23.98
C VAL A 825 12.25 29.64 -25.25
N PHE A 826 11.70 30.84 -25.47
CA PHE A 826 10.86 31.14 -26.65
C PHE A 826 11.57 30.82 -27.97
N ASP A 827 12.87 31.10 -28.07
CA ASP A 827 13.68 30.81 -29.27
C ASP A 827 13.68 29.31 -29.64
N PHE A 828 13.75 28.40 -28.66
CA PHE A 828 13.70 26.96 -28.93
C PHE A 828 12.28 26.48 -29.25
N ARG A 829 11.23 27.08 -28.69
CA ARG A 829 9.83 26.83 -29.12
C ARG A 829 9.66 27.23 -30.57
N LYS A 830 10.14 28.41 -30.94
CA LYS A 830 10.07 28.99 -32.29
C LYS A 830 10.76 28.11 -33.32
N VAL A 831 12.00 27.71 -33.04
CA VAL A 831 12.74 26.75 -33.88
C VAL A 831 12.01 25.41 -34.01
N LEU A 832 11.37 24.90 -32.95
CA LEU A 832 10.60 23.65 -33.01
C LEU A 832 9.36 23.78 -33.91
N ILE A 833 8.55 24.85 -33.79
CA ILE A 833 7.40 25.06 -34.67
C ILE A 833 7.86 25.23 -36.12
N THR A 834 8.94 26.00 -36.36
CA THR A 834 9.52 26.18 -37.69
C THR A 834 9.90 24.85 -38.35
N TYR A 835 10.56 23.94 -37.60
CA TYR A 835 10.91 22.61 -38.12
C TYR A 835 9.68 21.71 -38.29
N TYR A 836 8.67 21.85 -37.45
CA TYR A 836 7.42 21.11 -37.54
C TYR A 836 6.62 21.51 -38.79
N VAL A 837 6.44 22.80 -39.04
CA VAL A 837 5.83 23.34 -40.28
C VAL A 837 6.64 22.94 -41.51
N LYS A 838 7.98 23.07 -41.49
CA LYS A 838 8.86 22.57 -42.57
C LYS A 838 8.72 21.07 -42.80
N SER A 839 8.42 20.28 -41.75
CA SER A 839 8.16 18.83 -41.86
C SER A 839 6.78 18.54 -42.46
N ILE A 840 5.73 19.28 -42.06
CA ILE A 840 4.40 19.20 -42.70
C ILE A 840 4.54 19.50 -44.20
N ILE A 841 5.20 20.59 -44.57
CA ILE A 841 5.47 20.97 -45.95
C ILE A 841 6.23 19.85 -46.67
N PHE A 842 7.31 19.32 -46.07
CA PHE A 842 8.10 18.25 -46.68
C PHE A 842 7.29 16.97 -46.92
N TYR A 843 6.49 16.52 -45.95
CA TYR A 843 5.68 15.30 -46.09
C TYR A 843 4.43 15.49 -46.94
N ALA A 844 3.79 16.66 -46.90
CA ALA A 844 2.68 17.00 -47.79
C ALA A 844 3.16 17.06 -49.24
N ILE A 845 4.28 17.76 -49.49
CA ILE A 845 4.92 17.78 -50.81
C ILE A 845 5.35 16.36 -51.20
N ARG A 846 5.90 15.53 -50.29
CA ARG A 846 6.36 14.14 -50.52
C ARG A 846 5.25 13.06 -50.53
N SER A 847 3.97 13.44 -50.41
CA SER A 847 2.85 12.49 -50.48
C SER A 847 2.61 11.97 -51.91
N PRO A 848 2.48 10.65 -52.15
CA PRO A 848 2.14 10.11 -53.47
C PRO A 848 0.74 10.53 -53.96
N LYS A 849 -0.12 11.04 -53.07
CA LYS A 849 -1.49 11.50 -53.38
C LYS A 849 -1.57 13.01 -53.67
N LEU A 850 -0.45 13.73 -53.75
CA LEU A 850 -0.46 15.18 -53.92
C LEU A 850 -1.20 15.64 -55.18
N GLU A 851 -1.02 14.96 -56.31
CA GLU A 851 -1.71 15.30 -57.57
C GLU A 851 -3.23 15.07 -57.48
N ASP A 852 -3.66 14.00 -56.80
CA ASP A 852 -5.08 13.77 -56.50
C ASP A 852 -5.65 14.88 -55.61
N TRP A 853 -4.87 15.36 -54.63
CA TRP A 853 -5.29 16.43 -53.72
C TRP A 853 -5.41 17.78 -54.43
N LEU A 854 -4.46 18.12 -55.30
CA LEU A 854 -4.46 19.38 -56.06
C LEU A 854 -5.54 19.43 -57.15
N THR A 855 -5.95 18.27 -57.69
CA THR A 855 -7.02 18.17 -58.71
C THR A 855 -8.41 17.96 -58.11
N SER A 856 -8.50 17.57 -56.83
CA SER A 856 -9.78 17.26 -56.18
C SER A 856 -10.68 18.50 -55.99
N GLN A 857 -11.83 18.47 -56.65
CA GLN A 857 -12.91 19.46 -56.52
C GLN A 857 -13.45 19.63 -55.09
N THR A 858 -13.31 18.63 -54.20
CA THR A 858 -13.76 18.76 -52.80
C THR A 858 -12.77 19.56 -51.96
N ILE A 859 -11.46 19.30 -52.14
CA ILE A 859 -10.39 20.02 -51.44
C ILE A 859 -10.31 21.47 -51.93
N LEU A 860 -10.42 21.70 -53.25
CA LEU A 860 -10.47 23.05 -53.82
C LEU A 860 -11.63 23.88 -53.22
N LYS A 861 -12.82 23.30 -53.05
CA LYS A 861 -13.95 23.97 -52.40
C LYS A 861 -13.71 24.24 -50.91
N ALA A 862 -13.02 23.36 -50.20
CA ALA A 862 -12.65 23.58 -48.80
C ALA A 862 -11.58 24.68 -48.63
N LEU A 863 -10.70 24.88 -49.62
CA LEU A 863 -9.66 25.90 -49.61
C LEU A 863 -10.13 27.28 -50.11
N GLN A 864 -11.30 27.39 -50.74
CA GLN A 864 -11.86 28.67 -51.24
C GLN A 864 -11.89 29.80 -50.19
N PRO A 865 -12.31 29.58 -48.92
CA PRO A 865 -12.31 30.65 -47.91
C PRO A 865 -10.90 31.18 -47.56
N ILE A 866 -9.88 30.32 -47.66
CA ILE A 866 -8.46 30.63 -47.38
C ILE A 866 -7.79 31.30 -48.60
N GLN A 867 -8.44 31.21 -49.78
CA GLN A 867 -7.94 31.80 -51.02
C GLN A 867 -8.07 33.33 -51.05
N ASP A 868 -9.04 33.88 -50.30
CA ASP A 868 -9.30 35.32 -50.23
C ASP A 868 -8.09 36.10 -49.66
N ARG A 869 -7.80 37.26 -50.26
CA ARG A 869 -6.65 38.11 -49.89
C ARG A 869 -6.76 38.73 -48.50
N ASN A 870 -7.97 38.76 -47.94
CA ASN A 870 -8.26 39.30 -46.61
C ASN A 870 -8.44 38.19 -45.57
N PHE A 871 -8.13 36.92 -45.91
CA PHE A 871 -8.15 35.84 -44.94
C PHE A 871 -7.02 36.00 -43.93
N VAL A 872 -7.39 36.00 -42.66
CA VAL A 872 -6.48 36.07 -41.50
C VAL A 872 -6.99 35.04 -40.50
N ASP A 873 -6.12 34.14 -40.05
CA ASP A 873 -6.45 33.28 -38.92
C ASP A 873 -6.17 34.04 -37.62
N LEU A 874 -7.18 34.15 -36.76
CA LEU A 874 -7.16 34.91 -35.50
C LEU A 874 -7.30 33.97 -34.29
N ASP A 875 -7.03 32.67 -34.46
CA ASP A 875 -7.04 31.73 -33.34
C ASP A 875 -6.02 32.16 -32.26
N PRO A 876 -6.43 32.26 -30.98
CA PRO A 876 -5.56 32.68 -29.88
C PRO A 876 -4.38 31.73 -29.59
N VAL A 877 -4.28 30.57 -30.25
CA VAL A 877 -3.10 29.69 -30.21
C VAL A 877 -1.86 30.33 -30.86
N PHE A 878 -2.04 31.19 -31.87
CA PHE A 878 -0.92 31.80 -32.60
C PHE A 878 -0.30 33.00 -31.87
N ASN A 879 1.03 33.10 -31.84
CA ASN A 879 1.75 34.11 -31.07
C ASN A 879 3.09 34.49 -31.72
N PHE A 880 3.32 35.78 -31.93
CA PHE A 880 4.59 36.36 -32.41
C PHE A 880 5.87 35.85 -31.70
N ASN A 881 5.78 35.52 -30.41
CA ASN A 881 6.92 35.00 -29.65
C ASN A 881 7.32 33.57 -30.04
N ILE A 882 6.48 32.86 -30.81
CA ILE A 882 6.62 31.43 -31.10
C ILE A 882 6.52 31.17 -32.61
N ASP A 883 5.61 31.82 -33.33
CA ASP A 883 5.43 31.62 -34.77
C ASP A 883 6.28 32.63 -35.57
N GLU A 884 7.04 32.17 -36.58
CA GLU A 884 7.88 33.07 -37.40
C GLU A 884 7.07 33.85 -38.44
N ASP A 885 5.94 33.28 -38.88
CA ASP A 885 5.04 33.77 -39.91
C ASP A 885 3.81 34.52 -39.38
N PHE A 886 3.85 34.92 -38.10
CA PHE A 886 2.83 35.76 -37.47
C PHE A 886 2.85 37.20 -38.03
N ASP A 887 1.69 37.69 -38.47
CA ASP A 887 1.56 39.04 -39.01
C ASP A 887 1.23 40.06 -37.90
N LEU A 888 2.24 40.83 -37.48
CA LEU A 888 2.10 41.87 -36.45
C LEU A 888 1.15 43.01 -36.86
N CYS A 889 0.90 43.24 -38.15
CA CYS A 889 0.03 44.33 -38.60
C CYS A 889 -1.45 43.97 -38.51
N VAL A 890 -1.78 42.68 -38.54
CA VAL A 890 -3.17 42.18 -38.51
C VAL A 890 -3.46 41.28 -37.31
N CYS A 891 -2.45 41.02 -36.47
CA CYS A 891 -2.52 40.21 -35.25
C CYS A 891 -3.01 38.77 -35.49
N GLY A 892 -2.50 38.13 -36.54
CA GLY A 892 -2.89 36.76 -36.91
C GLY A 892 -2.04 36.16 -38.02
N MET A 893 -2.40 34.97 -38.49
CA MET A 893 -1.65 34.25 -39.54
C MET A 893 -2.15 34.65 -40.93
N THR A 894 -1.24 35.09 -41.80
CA THR A 894 -1.56 35.49 -43.18
C THR A 894 -0.78 34.68 -44.21
N ARG A 895 -1.42 34.35 -45.34
CA ARG A 895 -0.79 33.57 -46.42
C ARG A 895 0.48 34.23 -46.98
N ASN A 896 0.53 35.58 -46.94
CA ASN A 896 1.67 36.35 -47.42
C ASN A 896 2.89 36.16 -46.50
N MET A 897 2.71 36.25 -45.18
CA MET A 897 3.79 36.01 -44.21
C MET A 897 4.25 34.55 -44.24
N PHE A 898 3.32 33.59 -44.31
CA PHE A 898 3.64 32.17 -44.49
C PHE A 898 4.50 31.92 -45.74
N PHE A 899 4.14 32.51 -46.89
CA PHE A 899 4.93 32.37 -48.11
C PHE A 899 6.30 33.07 -47.99
N GLN A 900 6.39 34.20 -47.29
CA GLN A 900 7.67 34.89 -47.08
C GLN A 900 8.64 34.07 -46.22
N VAL A 901 8.14 33.29 -45.25
CA VAL A 901 8.97 32.45 -44.36
C VAL A 901 9.28 31.08 -44.96
N TYR A 902 8.31 30.44 -45.61
CA TYR A 902 8.42 29.04 -46.07
C TYR A 902 8.43 28.85 -47.60
N GLY A 903 8.26 29.90 -48.41
CA GLY A 903 8.20 29.83 -49.87
C GLY A 903 9.44 29.20 -50.50
N ASP A 904 10.64 29.59 -50.06
CA ASP A 904 11.91 29.03 -50.52
C ASP A 904 12.02 27.52 -50.20
N TRP A 905 11.49 27.09 -49.05
CA TRP A 905 11.46 25.68 -48.66
C TRP A 905 10.47 24.86 -49.49
N ILE A 906 9.30 25.42 -49.79
CA ILE A 906 8.31 24.82 -50.72
C ILE A 906 8.93 24.66 -52.12
N GLY A 907 9.61 25.70 -52.62
CA GLY A 907 10.33 25.67 -53.89
C GLY A 907 11.38 24.57 -53.94
N TYR A 908 12.28 24.53 -52.95
CA TYR A 908 13.32 23.50 -52.82
C TYR A 908 12.75 22.07 -52.74
N CYS A 909 11.65 21.87 -52.01
CA CYS A 909 11.00 20.56 -51.91
C CYS A 909 10.35 20.13 -53.23
N SER A 910 9.75 21.06 -53.98
CA SER A 910 9.15 20.80 -55.30
C SER A 910 10.23 20.43 -56.33
N GLU A 911 11.29 21.24 -56.42
CA GLU A 911 12.44 20.99 -57.31
C GLU A 911 13.09 19.62 -57.03
N LYS A 912 13.28 19.29 -55.75
CA LYS A 912 13.90 18.02 -55.32
C LYS A 912 13.00 16.79 -55.48
N TRP A 913 11.67 16.94 -55.57
CA TRP A 913 10.82 15.84 -56.06
C TRP A 913 11.12 15.60 -57.55
N GLY A 914 11.23 16.66 -58.35
CA GLY A 914 11.38 16.58 -59.81
C GLY A 914 10.04 16.59 -60.56
N LYS A 915 8.97 17.16 -59.96
CA LYS A 915 7.70 17.45 -60.62
C LYS A 915 7.51 18.96 -60.68
N THR A 916 7.26 19.50 -61.87
CA THR A 916 7.04 20.94 -62.09
C THR A 916 5.64 21.36 -61.66
N VAL A 917 5.40 21.44 -60.34
CA VAL A 917 4.18 22.00 -59.75
C VAL A 917 4.41 23.49 -59.49
N ASP A 918 3.47 24.34 -59.92
CA ASP A 918 3.53 25.78 -59.69
C ASP A 918 3.68 26.09 -58.19
N SER A 919 4.75 26.80 -57.83
CA SER A 919 5.10 27.18 -56.46
C SER A 919 4.89 28.68 -56.16
N ASN A 920 4.20 29.41 -57.05
CA ASN A 920 3.90 30.84 -56.87
C ASN A 920 2.98 31.10 -55.65
N VAL A 921 2.98 32.34 -55.14
CA VAL A 921 2.16 32.81 -53.98
C VAL A 921 0.67 32.45 -54.06
N ASN A 922 0.12 32.41 -55.29
CA ASN A 922 -1.30 32.10 -55.55
C ASN A 922 -1.51 30.66 -56.04
N SER A 923 -0.51 29.78 -55.92
CA SER A 923 -0.62 28.38 -56.32
C SER A 923 -1.50 27.59 -55.34
N THR A 924 -2.21 26.60 -55.87
CA THR A 924 -2.97 25.62 -55.07
C THR A 924 -2.05 24.84 -54.12
N LEU A 925 -0.79 24.64 -54.50
CA LEU A 925 0.21 23.97 -53.65
C LEU A 925 0.52 24.77 -52.38
N VAL A 926 0.85 26.07 -52.52
CA VAL A 926 1.09 26.96 -51.37
C VAL A 926 -0.16 27.07 -50.50
N LEU A 927 -1.34 27.17 -51.11
CA LEU A 927 -2.62 27.24 -50.40
C LEU A 927 -2.92 25.97 -49.58
N LEU A 928 -2.65 24.78 -50.16
CA LEU A 928 -2.78 23.49 -49.48
C LEU A 928 -1.75 23.33 -48.34
N CYS A 929 -0.49 23.70 -48.58
CA CYS A 929 0.56 23.70 -47.55
C CYS A 929 0.24 24.65 -46.39
N PHE A 930 -0.30 25.85 -46.66
CA PHE A 930 -0.73 26.81 -45.64
C PHE A 930 -1.87 26.24 -44.79
N ALA A 931 -2.94 25.73 -45.42
CA ALA A 931 -4.07 25.14 -44.71
C ALA A 931 -3.70 23.89 -43.88
N LEU A 932 -2.81 23.03 -44.40
CA LEU A 932 -2.29 21.88 -43.65
C LEU A 932 -1.35 22.29 -42.51
N SER A 933 -0.66 23.43 -42.63
CA SER A 933 0.19 23.96 -41.55
C SER A 933 -0.67 24.51 -40.43
N LEU A 934 -1.66 25.37 -40.73
CA LEU A 934 -2.63 25.88 -39.75
C LEU A 934 -3.32 24.74 -38.97
N LEU A 935 -3.82 23.73 -39.69
CA LEU A 935 -4.46 22.55 -39.09
C LEU A 935 -3.50 21.68 -38.27
N GLY A 936 -2.21 21.67 -38.61
CA GLY A 936 -1.20 20.91 -37.87
C GLY A 936 -0.71 21.60 -36.61
N THR A 937 -0.73 22.94 -36.58
CA THR A 937 -0.28 23.76 -35.44
C THR A 937 -1.34 23.98 -34.36
N MET A 938 -2.63 23.81 -34.70
CA MET A 938 -3.76 23.81 -33.75
C MET A 938 -3.80 22.55 -32.87
#